data_AF-D3RZ84-F1
#
_entry.id   AF-D3RZ84-F1
#
_cell.length_a   1.000
_cell.length_b   1.000
_cell.length_c   1.000
_cell.angle_alpha   90.00
_cell.angle_beta   90.00
_cell.angle_gamma   90.00
#
_symmetry.space_group_name_H-M   'P 1'
#
loop_
_entity.id
_entity.type
_entity.pdbx_description
1 polymer ?
#
loop_
_entity_poly.entity_id
_entity_poly.type
_entity_poly.pdbx_seq_one_letter_code
_entity_poly.pdbx_strand_id
1 'polypeptide(L)'
;MTGNWRAFNEIENGEITDASFVANIWRVYKGDADIDERYKDAKKFFERTFISEGLENVLKTAIGRVFEGKGEPVILLRTTFGGGKTHTLIAIYHALKNPQTISKYIQVPEKRFSPTFVAFDGRELDSHRLKEYYGANNLWQFLMNEIAKKSGFKEFEKICSDYSNPKEPPGSEVLREAFRKLEDYGHPVVFLLDEVPDYINKLQLKDETEATAVIHFLDSLANAVSHCKYSLLVLAIPEIKMLTQINEEIVSNLTERVGRVAIPRNIVGKKDAAHVLIRALIKKVESESHREIDSLYEVYKNNTRSFPASISTADYLEKMRAYYPFHPQYIEVLYDKIASLETFQSTRDILRLTAHVLHVLCRKDQRRMVFLSDINMAEKSIIDEFLDRHGFANLRRAIEVDLEVVKKLDEENVRRNLPAIFVPLYSSIAVYSVAGEAASVKDLTLATIKPGLHPNYVLGALEQMMESDVAYVYKLTVDGETKYTIKERISWVRLVDIKSRDVSNEDARQEFDSRFNEALRRWGRSIFSIVSLAKSPRDVKDDEILKLVFLDPNVVRDEEETLNFFAIYFDPAKQELRKFRNSVVFALPDQRVYSKSLEIAKKIIAALRIREAKETYGLSEEDIEELTKQINKWREELKERAAAIYSRVAYPIGGKNGGIRFEIKTVNHTNPVEAAAKLLEREEKVIRDISETYLFRLVNEYYAAMGDVELKIKELSEFFARDPEKPYLLKAASIVSDKIAELVENGKVVVLKGGKVYAYQRVKVEEDDVVIPGKIAEQKGLCVEYDGKFIPPPPSELAKPVWDEKSRKWVEGEVTVEEKAEVEERGEEVEEKVEIEKPKKLKLENINLPELIDAIKGESGTFLGFEISGEATKDVQNTINFLKSLSVQLKKLEPEFSISAEVGDGDNIDLRLTGDVKVSGIKEVLTMLERLGCRNIRYEIVISEAKAEDLLESLDVKLLREKYRKEKFSVSARVKE
;
A
#
# COMPACT_ATOMS: atom_id res chain seq x y z
N MET A 1 29.76 39.43 -3.09
CA MET A 1 30.45 38.15 -3.40
C MET A 1 30.18 37.86 -4.87
N THR A 2 31.18 37.44 -5.66
CA THR A 2 30.95 37.12 -7.08
C THR A 2 30.58 35.66 -7.21
N GLY A 3 29.34 35.38 -7.60
CA GLY A 3 28.88 34.01 -7.83
C GLY A 3 29.56 33.32 -9.03
N ASN A 4 29.38 32.01 -9.12
CA ASN A 4 30.18 31.12 -9.97
C ASN A 4 29.96 31.30 -11.49
N TRP A 5 28.91 32.01 -11.90
CA TRP A 5 28.61 32.35 -13.28
C TRP A 5 27.82 33.67 -13.38
N ARG A 6 27.74 34.22 -14.59
CA ARG A 6 26.94 35.40 -14.95
C ARG A 6 26.15 35.13 -16.23
N ALA A 7 24.85 35.39 -16.21
CA ALA A 7 24.03 35.36 -17.41
C ALA A 7 24.26 36.61 -18.29
N PHE A 8 23.63 36.68 -19.46
CA PHE A 8 23.53 37.95 -20.19
C PHE A 8 22.63 38.95 -19.43
N ASN A 9 22.90 40.24 -19.58
CA ASN A 9 22.30 41.31 -18.76
C ASN A 9 20.77 41.27 -18.78
N GLU A 10 20.17 41.06 -19.96
CA GLU A 10 18.71 41.00 -20.12
C GLU A 10 18.08 39.78 -19.42
N ILE A 11 18.84 38.71 -19.16
CA ILE A 11 18.41 37.56 -18.37
C ILE A 11 18.53 37.87 -16.88
N GLU A 12 19.64 38.49 -16.45
CA GLU A 12 19.78 38.93 -15.05
C GLU A 12 18.67 39.93 -14.68
N ASN A 13 18.32 40.85 -15.57
CA ASN A 13 17.26 41.86 -15.38
C ASN A 13 15.83 41.32 -15.57
N GLY A 14 15.64 40.19 -16.26
CA GLY A 14 14.30 39.65 -16.57
C GLY A 14 13.60 40.34 -17.75
N GLU A 15 14.38 40.95 -18.65
CA GLU A 15 13.93 41.68 -19.86
C GLU A 15 13.68 40.75 -21.06
N ILE A 16 13.80 39.44 -20.88
CA ILE A 16 13.52 38.43 -21.90
C ILE A 16 12.02 38.42 -22.24
N THR A 17 11.72 38.52 -23.53
CA THR A 17 10.35 38.47 -24.07
C THR A 17 10.20 37.32 -25.05
N ASP A 18 8.98 37.05 -25.50
CA ASP A 18 8.72 36.04 -26.54
C ASP A 18 9.45 36.36 -27.86
N ALA A 19 9.64 37.65 -28.18
CA ALA A 19 10.40 38.09 -29.36
C ALA A 19 11.91 37.82 -29.24
N SER A 20 12.47 37.75 -28.02
CA SER A 20 13.92 37.62 -27.79
C SER A 20 14.53 36.30 -28.30
N PHE A 21 13.70 35.33 -28.70
CA PHE A 21 14.16 34.08 -29.31
C PHE A 21 13.43 33.74 -30.62
N VAL A 22 12.75 34.71 -31.24
CA VAL A 22 12.17 34.57 -32.58
C VAL A 22 13.24 34.96 -33.61
N ALA A 23 13.93 33.96 -34.14
CA ALA A 23 14.80 34.14 -35.29
C ALA A 23 13.95 34.39 -36.55
N ASN A 24 14.25 35.44 -37.31
CA ASN A 24 13.63 35.69 -38.62
C ASN A 24 14.66 36.27 -39.61
N ILE A 25 14.99 35.54 -40.67
CA ILE A 25 16.01 35.96 -41.65
C ILE A 25 15.57 37.18 -42.45
N TRP A 26 14.29 37.30 -42.77
CA TRP A 26 13.74 38.42 -43.55
C TRP A 26 13.84 39.76 -42.80
N ARG A 27 13.50 39.76 -41.50
CA ARG A 27 13.63 40.94 -40.64
C ARG A 27 15.08 41.35 -40.43
N VAL A 28 15.99 40.38 -40.22
CA VAL A 28 17.46 40.64 -40.18
C VAL A 28 17.95 41.22 -41.51
N TYR A 29 17.46 40.69 -42.64
CA TYR A 29 17.83 41.11 -43.99
C TYR A 29 17.37 42.54 -44.33
N LYS A 30 16.16 42.93 -43.92
CA LYS A 30 15.63 44.29 -44.11
C LYS A 30 16.10 45.29 -43.04
N GLY A 31 16.70 44.83 -41.94
CA GLY A 31 17.13 45.70 -40.85
C GLY A 31 15.99 46.23 -40.00
N ASP A 32 14.93 45.43 -39.84
CA ASP A 32 13.71 45.74 -39.08
C ASP A 32 14.04 46.23 -37.65
N ALA A 33 13.31 47.25 -37.16
CA ALA A 33 13.49 47.74 -35.79
C ALA A 33 13.14 46.68 -34.73
N ASP A 34 12.20 45.78 -35.01
CA ASP A 34 11.57 44.92 -33.99
C ASP A 34 12.31 43.59 -33.75
N ILE A 35 13.23 43.17 -34.62
CA ILE A 35 14.01 41.93 -34.41
C ILE A 35 15.10 42.13 -33.36
N ASP A 36 15.25 41.18 -32.41
CA ASP A 36 16.20 41.27 -31.29
C ASP A 36 17.64 41.52 -31.80
N GLU A 37 18.36 42.40 -31.09
CA GLU A 37 19.70 42.84 -31.47
C GLU A 37 20.71 41.68 -31.58
N ARG A 38 20.47 40.57 -30.86
CA ARG A 38 21.27 39.33 -30.95
C ARG A 38 21.24 38.70 -32.35
N TYR A 39 20.21 38.95 -33.15
CA TYR A 39 20.08 38.46 -34.52
C TYR A 39 20.54 39.49 -35.56
N LYS A 40 20.50 40.79 -35.22
CA LYS A 40 20.96 41.89 -36.08
C LYS A 40 22.48 41.97 -36.20
N ASP A 41 23.17 41.94 -35.06
CA ASP A 41 24.62 42.14 -35.02
C ASP A 41 25.36 40.80 -35.10
N ALA A 42 26.25 40.68 -36.09
CA ALA A 42 26.99 39.46 -36.37
C ALA A 42 27.88 39.01 -35.19
N LYS A 43 28.43 39.96 -34.42
CA LYS A 43 29.28 39.64 -33.27
C LYS A 43 28.44 39.12 -32.10
N LYS A 44 27.36 39.82 -31.72
CA LYS A 44 26.40 39.37 -30.69
C LYS A 44 25.78 38.02 -31.06
N PHE A 45 25.49 37.78 -32.34
CA PHE A 45 24.96 36.51 -32.84
C PHE A 45 25.93 35.34 -32.59
N PHE A 46 27.21 35.46 -33.00
CA PHE A 46 28.20 34.40 -32.82
C PHE A 46 28.79 34.32 -31.40
N GLU A 47 28.63 35.35 -30.56
CA GLU A 47 28.88 35.26 -29.12
C GLU A 47 27.84 34.37 -28.41
N ARG A 48 26.60 34.30 -28.94
CA ARG A 48 25.47 33.56 -28.36
C ARG A 48 25.09 32.27 -29.09
N THR A 49 25.69 32.00 -30.24
CA THR A 49 25.46 30.77 -31.02
C THR A 49 26.51 29.72 -30.68
N PHE A 50 26.06 28.51 -30.33
CA PHE A 50 26.94 27.34 -30.25
C PHE A 50 27.23 26.84 -31.67
N ILE A 51 28.52 26.74 -32.03
CA ILE A 51 28.95 26.17 -33.31
C ILE A 51 29.11 24.67 -33.12
N SER A 52 28.03 23.93 -33.32
CA SER A 52 28.03 22.47 -33.43
C SER A 52 28.75 22.03 -34.70
N GLU A 53 29.22 20.77 -34.74
CA GLU A 53 29.86 20.17 -35.92
C GLU A 53 28.97 20.27 -37.17
N GLY A 54 27.66 20.06 -37.01
CA GLY A 54 26.68 20.20 -38.09
C GLY A 54 26.60 21.63 -38.65
N LEU A 55 26.53 22.64 -37.79
CA LEU A 55 26.54 24.05 -38.20
C LEU A 55 27.89 24.46 -38.79
N GLU A 56 29.00 23.99 -38.22
CA GLU A 56 30.35 24.25 -38.72
C GLU A 56 30.52 23.75 -40.16
N ASN A 57 30.06 22.54 -40.46
CA ASN A 57 30.11 21.96 -41.80
C ASN A 57 29.24 22.71 -42.82
N VAL A 58 28.06 23.18 -42.42
CA VAL A 58 27.21 24.04 -43.27
C VAL A 58 27.89 25.39 -43.56
N LEU A 59 28.47 26.02 -42.53
CA LEU A 59 29.17 27.30 -42.68
C LEU A 59 30.44 27.15 -43.53
N LYS A 60 31.24 26.10 -43.34
CA LYS A 60 32.39 25.77 -44.21
C LYS A 60 31.96 25.60 -45.66
N THR A 61 30.85 24.90 -45.91
CA THR A 61 30.30 24.71 -47.27
C THR A 61 29.91 26.04 -47.89
N ALA A 62 29.17 26.89 -47.18
CA ALA A 62 28.76 28.21 -47.67
C ALA A 62 29.94 29.16 -47.92
N ILE A 63 30.90 29.24 -46.98
CA ILE A 63 32.10 30.09 -47.06
C ILE A 63 33.00 29.62 -48.21
N GLY A 64 33.28 28.32 -48.31
CA GLY A 64 34.07 27.73 -49.39
C GLY A 64 33.42 27.93 -50.76
N ARG A 65 32.09 27.84 -50.84
CA ARG A 65 31.35 28.04 -52.09
C ARG A 65 31.46 29.48 -52.57
N VAL A 66 31.18 30.44 -51.70
CA VAL A 66 31.13 31.86 -52.08
C VAL A 66 32.53 32.46 -52.30
N PHE A 67 33.55 32.09 -51.52
CA PHE A 67 34.88 32.71 -51.63
C PHE A 67 35.92 31.89 -52.42
N GLU A 68 35.78 30.56 -52.51
CA GLU A 68 36.72 29.70 -53.25
C GLU A 68 36.10 29.00 -54.47
N GLY A 69 34.77 28.90 -54.55
CA GLY A 69 34.05 28.14 -55.56
C GLY A 69 34.03 26.63 -55.30
N LYS A 70 34.25 26.20 -54.05
CA LYS A 70 34.31 24.80 -53.62
C LYS A 70 33.09 24.43 -52.77
N GLY A 71 32.65 23.17 -52.82
CA GLY A 71 31.47 22.70 -52.09
C GLY A 71 30.18 22.87 -52.91
N GLU A 72 29.05 22.48 -52.31
CA GLU A 72 27.80 22.37 -53.05
C GLU A 72 27.09 23.72 -53.27
N PRO A 73 26.49 23.91 -54.47
CA PRO A 73 25.81 25.14 -54.87
C PRO A 73 24.43 25.32 -54.23
N VAL A 74 23.80 24.22 -53.80
CA VAL A 74 22.48 24.21 -53.16
C VAL A 74 22.60 23.54 -51.80
N ILE A 75 22.12 24.19 -50.75
CA ILE A 75 22.04 23.66 -49.38
C ILE A 75 20.57 23.58 -48.97
N LEU A 76 20.12 22.39 -48.60
CA LEU A 76 18.73 22.11 -48.23
C LEU A 76 18.63 21.77 -46.74
N LEU A 77 18.16 22.73 -45.95
CA LEU A 77 18.06 22.61 -44.49
C LEU A 77 16.79 21.86 -44.10
N ARG A 78 16.97 20.62 -43.61
CA ARG A 78 15.96 19.80 -42.92
C ARG A 78 16.41 19.64 -41.45
N THR A 79 15.50 19.56 -40.49
CA THR A 79 15.80 19.63 -39.05
C THR A 79 14.98 18.68 -38.20
N THR A 80 15.66 17.65 -37.71
CA THR A 80 15.14 16.61 -36.81
C THR A 80 14.76 17.08 -35.39
N PHE A 81 15.24 18.25 -34.93
CA PHE A 81 15.19 18.65 -33.50
C PHE A 81 14.63 20.04 -33.18
N GLY A 82 13.78 20.60 -34.05
CA GLY A 82 12.95 21.78 -33.71
C GLY A 82 13.72 23.07 -33.35
N GLY A 83 13.96 23.91 -34.36
CA GLY A 83 14.47 25.29 -34.16
C GLY A 83 15.93 25.51 -34.55
N GLY A 84 16.31 25.20 -35.79
CA GLY A 84 17.66 25.47 -36.31
C GLY A 84 17.76 26.07 -37.72
N LYS A 85 16.69 26.01 -38.55
CA LYS A 85 16.73 26.41 -39.97
C LYS A 85 17.00 27.91 -40.16
N THR A 86 16.08 28.77 -39.70
CA THR A 86 16.21 30.23 -39.77
C THR A 86 17.47 30.74 -39.06
N HIS A 87 17.84 30.12 -37.93
CA HIS A 87 19.09 30.43 -37.22
C HIS A 87 20.33 30.13 -38.07
N THR A 88 20.31 29.01 -38.82
CA THR A 88 21.38 28.67 -39.78
C THR A 88 21.41 29.63 -40.97
N LEU A 89 20.26 30.08 -41.49
CA LEU A 89 20.21 31.11 -42.54
C LEU A 89 20.83 32.43 -42.05
N ILE A 90 20.54 32.85 -40.81
CA ILE A 90 21.15 34.04 -40.18
C ILE A 90 22.66 33.84 -39.95
N ALA A 91 23.08 32.63 -39.55
CA ALA A 91 24.50 32.29 -39.42
C ALA A 91 25.24 32.39 -40.77
N ILE A 92 24.69 31.84 -41.85
CA ILE A 92 25.23 31.95 -43.20
C ILE A 92 25.29 33.41 -43.65
N TYR A 93 24.22 34.18 -43.44
CA TYR A 93 24.16 35.61 -43.76
C TYR A 93 25.30 36.39 -43.08
N HIS A 94 25.46 36.23 -41.76
CA HIS A 94 26.50 36.93 -41.00
C HIS A 94 27.91 36.45 -41.34
N ALA A 95 28.13 35.14 -41.50
CA ALA A 95 29.42 34.57 -41.86
C ALA A 95 29.90 35.02 -43.24
N LEU A 96 29.01 35.19 -44.22
CA LEU A 96 29.37 35.65 -45.57
C LEU A 96 29.44 37.19 -45.67
N LYS A 97 28.58 37.92 -44.96
CA LYS A 97 28.56 39.39 -44.96
C LYS A 97 29.75 39.96 -44.19
N ASN A 98 29.99 39.43 -43.00
CA ASN A 98 30.99 39.87 -42.02
C ASN A 98 31.95 38.73 -41.60
N PRO A 99 32.77 38.16 -42.51
CA PRO A 99 33.51 36.92 -42.24
C PRO A 99 34.51 36.99 -41.08
N GLN A 100 34.98 38.19 -40.74
CA GLN A 100 35.85 38.42 -39.58
C GLN A 100 35.19 38.09 -38.22
N THR A 101 33.87 37.90 -38.16
CA THR A 101 33.16 37.52 -36.93
C THR A 101 33.17 36.02 -36.65
N ILE A 102 33.29 35.18 -37.69
CA ILE A 102 33.33 33.71 -37.58
C ILE A 102 34.78 33.15 -37.61
N SER A 103 35.78 33.97 -37.95
CA SER A 103 37.20 33.58 -38.08
C SER A 103 37.82 32.94 -36.83
N LYS A 104 37.23 33.15 -35.66
CA LYS A 104 37.62 32.49 -34.39
C LYS A 104 37.22 31.00 -34.30
N TYR A 105 36.30 30.56 -35.14
CA TYR A 105 35.72 29.21 -35.12
C TYR A 105 36.00 28.46 -36.42
N ILE A 106 35.98 29.15 -37.56
CA ILE A 106 36.16 28.57 -38.89
C ILE A 106 37.21 29.36 -39.63
N GLN A 107 38.15 28.68 -40.29
CA GLN A 107 39.12 29.34 -41.18
C GLN A 107 38.38 29.98 -42.36
N VAL A 108 38.49 31.30 -42.49
CA VAL A 108 37.89 32.06 -43.58
C VAL A 108 38.98 32.43 -44.61
N PRO A 109 38.77 32.17 -45.90
CA PRO A 109 39.62 32.71 -46.97
C PRO A 109 39.62 34.24 -47.00
N GLU A 110 40.61 34.84 -47.67
CA GLU A 110 40.57 36.28 -47.95
C GLU A 110 39.31 36.64 -48.76
N LYS A 111 38.63 37.72 -48.36
CA LYS A 111 37.36 38.16 -48.98
C LYS A 111 37.63 38.74 -50.38
N ARG A 112 37.59 37.87 -51.39
CA ARG A 112 37.75 38.23 -52.81
C ARG A 112 36.49 38.80 -53.47
N PHE A 113 35.32 38.57 -52.86
CA PHE A 113 34.03 38.88 -53.46
C PHE A 113 33.11 39.62 -52.49
N SER A 114 32.15 40.37 -53.04
CA SER A 114 31.10 41.05 -52.27
C SER A 114 29.74 40.45 -52.64
N PRO A 115 29.31 39.36 -51.98
CA PRO A 115 28.12 38.61 -52.36
C PRO A 115 26.84 39.44 -52.30
N THR A 116 25.96 39.25 -53.29
CA THR A 116 24.65 39.88 -53.38
C THR A 116 23.62 39.00 -52.68
N PHE A 117 23.25 39.36 -51.45
CA PHE A 117 22.24 38.63 -50.69
C PHE A 117 20.81 38.96 -51.12
N VAL A 118 20.00 37.92 -51.26
CA VAL A 118 18.55 37.97 -51.35
C VAL A 118 17.95 37.02 -50.32
N ALA A 119 17.08 37.51 -49.45
CA ALA A 119 16.33 36.68 -48.52
C ALA A 119 14.84 36.71 -48.87
N PHE A 120 14.13 35.64 -48.51
CA PHE A 120 12.69 35.53 -48.61
C PHE A 120 12.18 34.69 -47.44
N ASP A 121 10.99 35.03 -46.92
CA ASP A 121 10.31 34.29 -45.86
C ASP A 121 8.85 34.14 -46.26
N GLY A 122 8.41 32.89 -46.45
CA GLY A 122 7.06 32.58 -46.92
C GLY A 122 5.94 32.77 -45.89
N ARG A 123 6.27 33.05 -44.63
CA ARG A 123 5.30 33.45 -43.60
C ARG A 123 5.08 34.96 -43.60
N GLU A 124 6.15 35.74 -43.68
CA GLU A 124 6.14 37.22 -43.70
C GLU A 124 5.65 37.82 -45.03
N LEU A 125 5.86 37.13 -46.15
CA LEU A 125 5.50 37.58 -47.49
C LEU A 125 4.38 36.74 -48.10
N ASP A 126 3.53 37.41 -48.88
CA ASP A 126 2.45 36.81 -49.67
C ASP A 126 2.31 37.53 -51.03
N SER A 127 1.49 36.98 -51.92
CA SER A 127 1.35 37.50 -53.30
C SER A 127 0.74 38.92 -53.38
N HIS A 128 0.00 39.36 -52.37
CA HIS A 128 -0.54 40.72 -52.29
C HIS A 128 0.55 41.70 -51.87
N ARG A 129 1.27 41.37 -50.78
CA ARG A 129 2.37 42.18 -50.23
C ARG A 129 3.53 42.34 -51.21
N LEU A 130 3.85 41.30 -51.99
CA LEU A 130 4.82 41.37 -53.09
C LEU A 130 4.43 42.40 -54.16
N LYS A 131 3.16 42.44 -54.53
CA LYS A 131 2.66 43.34 -55.57
C LYS A 131 2.57 44.78 -55.08
N GLU A 132 2.00 45.00 -53.89
CA GLU A 132 1.76 46.33 -53.31
C GLU A 132 3.06 47.03 -52.89
N TYR A 133 3.92 46.37 -52.12
CA TYR A 133 5.10 47.00 -51.52
C TYR A 133 6.39 46.84 -52.34
N TYR A 134 6.50 45.77 -53.15
CA TYR A 134 7.73 45.45 -53.88
C TYR A 134 7.57 45.54 -55.41
N GLY A 135 6.37 45.81 -55.93
CA GLY A 135 6.09 45.92 -57.35
C GLY A 135 6.29 44.61 -58.13
N ALA A 136 6.21 43.46 -57.45
CA ALA A 136 6.45 42.15 -58.03
C ALA A 136 5.15 41.33 -58.06
N ASN A 137 4.77 40.84 -59.24
CA ASN A 137 3.59 39.98 -59.42
C ASN A 137 3.82 38.54 -58.94
N ASN A 138 5.08 38.12 -58.78
CA ASN A 138 5.47 36.74 -58.46
C ASN A 138 6.83 36.69 -57.72
N LEU A 139 7.23 35.49 -57.28
CA LEU A 139 8.44 35.29 -56.48
C LEU A 139 9.73 35.61 -57.26
N TRP A 140 9.83 35.24 -58.54
CA TRP A 140 11.07 35.45 -59.30
C TRP A 140 11.28 36.92 -59.64
N GLN A 141 10.25 37.66 -60.03
CA GLN A 141 10.31 39.12 -60.15
C GLN A 141 10.78 39.76 -58.84
N PHE A 142 10.26 39.31 -57.69
CA PHE A 142 10.69 39.83 -56.39
C PHE A 142 12.19 39.59 -56.15
N LEU A 143 12.67 38.36 -56.33
CA LEU A 143 14.08 38.02 -56.12
C LEU A 143 15.00 38.77 -57.10
N MET A 144 14.66 38.82 -58.39
CA MET A 144 15.45 39.53 -59.40
C MET A 144 15.43 41.05 -59.18
N ASN A 145 14.31 41.64 -58.75
CA ASN A 145 14.23 43.06 -58.38
C ASN A 145 15.15 43.40 -57.20
N GLU A 146 15.25 42.54 -56.18
CA GLU A 146 16.19 42.75 -55.06
C GLU A 146 17.66 42.60 -55.50
N ILE A 147 17.98 41.71 -56.46
CA ILE A 147 19.32 41.65 -57.07
C ILE A 147 19.61 42.93 -57.87
N ALA A 148 18.69 43.35 -58.74
CA ALA A 148 18.82 44.55 -59.57
C ALA A 148 19.11 45.80 -58.70
N LYS A 149 18.29 46.04 -57.67
CA LYS A 149 18.42 47.17 -56.74
C LYS A 149 19.75 47.19 -55.99
N LYS A 150 20.35 46.02 -55.70
CA LYS A 150 21.59 45.91 -54.91
C LYS A 150 22.86 45.90 -55.76
N SER A 151 22.78 45.37 -56.97
CA SER A 151 23.92 45.21 -57.87
C SER A 151 24.03 46.34 -58.90
N GLY A 152 22.90 46.96 -59.28
CA GLY A 152 22.82 47.91 -60.40
C GLY A 152 22.72 47.26 -61.79
N PHE A 153 22.53 45.94 -61.87
CA PHE A 153 22.56 45.20 -63.14
C PHE A 153 21.19 45.15 -63.83
N LYS A 154 21.06 45.87 -64.95
CA LYS A 154 19.85 45.95 -65.77
C LYS A 154 19.36 44.62 -66.36
N GLU A 155 20.24 43.60 -66.47
CA GLU A 155 19.85 42.27 -66.96
C GLU A 155 18.74 41.66 -66.07
N PHE A 156 18.77 41.91 -64.76
CA PHE A 156 17.73 41.44 -63.84
C PHE A 156 16.41 42.23 -63.98
N GLU A 157 16.47 43.53 -64.28
CA GLU A 157 15.28 44.34 -64.61
C GLU A 157 14.61 43.83 -65.89
N LYS A 158 15.43 43.43 -66.89
CA LYS A 158 14.95 42.82 -68.13
C LYS A 158 14.26 41.49 -67.86
N ILE A 159 14.85 40.60 -67.05
CA ILE A 159 14.22 39.33 -66.63
C ILE A 159 12.87 39.60 -65.94
N CYS A 160 12.78 40.65 -65.09
CA CYS A 160 11.50 41.02 -64.48
C CYS A 160 10.45 41.46 -65.51
N SER A 161 10.84 42.17 -66.56
CA SER A 161 9.93 42.60 -67.65
C SER A 161 9.47 41.40 -68.49
N ASP A 162 10.43 40.60 -68.97
CA ASP A 162 10.20 39.49 -69.89
C ASP A 162 9.39 38.35 -69.25
N TYR A 163 9.56 38.12 -67.94
CA TYR A 163 8.87 37.06 -67.17
C TYR A 163 7.87 37.64 -66.15
N SER A 164 7.06 38.61 -66.59
CA SER A 164 6.10 39.31 -65.71
C SER A 164 4.79 38.55 -65.44
N ASN A 165 4.46 37.54 -66.27
CA ASN A 165 3.30 36.67 -66.10
C ASN A 165 3.54 35.68 -64.93
N PRO A 166 2.71 35.66 -63.86
CA PRO A 166 2.91 34.78 -62.70
C PRO A 166 2.71 33.28 -62.98
N LYS A 167 2.37 32.89 -64.22
CA LYS A 167 2.22 31.49 -64.65
C LYS A 167 3.37 31.00 -65.56
N GLU A 168 4.29 31.88 -65.96
CA GLU A 168 5.38 31.59 -66.89
C GLU A 168 6.75 31.91 -66.25
N PRO A 169 7.33 30.96 -65.49
CA PRO A 169 8.59 31.18 -64.78
C PRO A 169 9.80 31.18 -65.74
N PRO A 170 10.87 31.92 -65.42
CA PRO A 170 12.09 31.93 -66.21
C PRO A 170 12.82 30.59 -66.16
N GLY A 171 13.27 30.11 -67.32
CA GLY A 171 14.07 28.90 -67.44
C GLY A 171 15.49 29.06 -66.89
N SER A 172 16.13 27.93 -66.55
CA SER A 172 17.45 27.91 -65.89
C SER A 172 18.58 28.56 -66.71
N GLU A 173 18.48 28.61 -68.04
CA GLU A 173 19.47 29.24 -68.92
C GLU A 173 19.60 30.74 -68.70
N VAL A 174 18.48 31.47 -68.77
CA VAL A 174 18.45 32.93 -68.62
C VAL A 174 18.93 33.34 -67.22
N LEU A 175 18.49 32.61 -66.19
CA LEU A 175 18.93 32.80 -64.81
C LEU A 175 20.45 32.56 -64.67
N ARG A 176 20.97 31.45 -65.22
CA ARG A 176 22.38 31.06 -65.16
C ARG A 176 23.28 32.09 -65.85
N GLU A 177 22.88 32.62 -66.99
CA GLU A 177 23.66 33.67 -67.68
C GLU A 177 23.73 34.96 -66.86
N ALA A 178 22.61 35.40 -66.29
CA ALA A 178 22.58 36.60 -65.45
C ALA A 178 23.41 36.43 -64.18
N PHE A 179 23.33 35.28 -63.51
CA PHE A 179 24.15 34.99 -62.31
C PHE A 179 25.64 34.88 -62.65
N ARG A 180 26.02 34.20 -63.73
CA ARG A 180 27.43 34.11 -64.17
C ARG A 180 28.01 35.48 -64.50
N LYS A 181 27.29 36.30 -65.28
CA LYS A 181 27.68 37.69 -65.54
C LYS A 181 27.96 38.41 -64.22
N LEU A 182 27.07 38.32 -63.24
CA LEU A 182 27.25 38.98 -61.94
C LEU A 182 28.41 38.40 -61.10
N GLU A 183 28.69 37.09 -61.20
CA GLU A 183 29.90 36.48 -60.62
C GLU A 183 31.18 37.02 -61.22
N ASP A 184 31.23 37.24 -62.54
CA ASP A 184 32.41 37.76 -63.24
C ASP A 184 32.76 39.20 -62.80
N TYR A 185 31.75 39.99 -62.38
CA TYR A 185 31.96 41.29 -61.72
C TYR A 185 32.23 41.19 -60.20
N GLY A 186 32.40 39.98 -59.66
CA GLY A 186 32.77 39.74 -58.27
C GLY A 186 31.62 39.77 -57.26
N HIS A 187 30.37 39.62 -57.73
CA HIS A 187 29.15 39.77 -56.94
C HIS A 187 28.25 38.51 -56.90
N PRO A 188 28.78 37.34 -56.49
CA PRO A 188 28.02 36.07 -56.47
C PRO A 188 26.71 36.20 -55.69
N VAL A 189 25.65 35.57 -56.19
CA VAL A 189 24.32 35.67 -55.56
C VAL A 189 24.19 34.66 -54.44
N VAL A 190 23.65 35.10 -53.30
CA VAL A 190 23.35 34.23 -52.16
C VAL A 190 21.86 34.34 -51.85
N PHE A 191 21.12 33.30 -52.20
CA PHE A 191 19.69 33.17 -51.90
C PHE A 191 19.50 32.48 -50.55
N LEU A 192 18.74 33.12 -49.65
CA LEU A 192 18.40 32.61 -48.33
C LEU A 192 16.87 32.54 -48.22
N LEU A 193 16.30 31.40 -48.61
CA LEU A 193 14.86 31.23 -48.76
C LEU A 193 14.30 30.38 -47.62
N ASP A 194 13.47 30.99 -46.77
CA ASP A 194 12.86 30.38 -45.59
C ASP A 194 11.36 30.18 -45.77
N GLU A 195 10.84 29.09 -45.23
CA GLU A 195 9.41 28.71 -45.23
C GLU A 195 8.70 28.87 -46.60
N VAL A 196 9.43 28.66 -47.72
CA VAL A 196 8.86 28.78 -49.08
C VAL A 196 7.62 27.89 -49.31
N PRO A 197 7.53 26.67 -48.75
CA PRO A 197 6.31 25.85 -48.84
C PRO A 197 5.07 26.51 -48.22
N ASP A 198 5.20 27.33 -47.17
CA ASP A 198 4.06 28.10 -46.63
C ASP A 198 3.54 29.13 -47.66
N TYR A 199 4.44 29.77 -48.42
CA TYR A 199 4.07 30.69 -49.50
C TYR A 199 3.39 29.98 -50.67
N ILE A 200 3.91 28.80 -51.07
CA ILE A 200 3.32 27.98 -52.13
C ILE A 200 1.93 27.49 -51.72
N ASN A 201 1.75 27.03 -50.48
CA ASN A 201 0.45 26.62 -49.94
C ASN A 201 -0.58 27.77 -49.95
N LYS A 202 -0.18 28.98 -49.49
CA LYS A 202 -1.02 30.20 -49.59
C LYS A 202 -1.39 30.54 -51.04
N LEU A 203 -0.47 30.34 -52.00
CA LEU A 203 -0.74 30.52 -53.42
C LEU A 203 -1.69 29.46 -53.98
N GLN A 204 -1.53 28.19 -53.59
CA GLN A 204 -2.34 27.08 -54.12
C GLN A 204 -3.83 27.24 -53.77
N LEU A 205 -4.14 27.83 -52.60
CA LEU A 205 -5.50 28.23 -52.21
C LEU A 205 -6.11 29.35 -53.08
N LYS A 206 -5.30 30.06 -53.87
CA LYS A 206 -5.69 31.20 -54.72
C LYS A 206 -5.66 30.84 -56.21
N ASP A 207 -4.55 30.26 -56.67
CA ASP A 207 -4.33 29.82 -58.06
C ASP A 207 -3.28 28.69 -58.08
N GLU A 208 -3.74 27.48 -58.37
CA GLU A 208 -2.89 26.28 -58.45
C GLU A 208 -1.83 26.36 -59.56
N THR A 209 -2.10 27.11 -60.64
CA THR A 209 -1.13 27.31 -61.73
C THR A 209 0.00 28.24 -61.28
N GLU A 210 -0.30 29.32 -60.54
CA GLU A 210 0.74 30.18 -59.95
C GLU A 210 1.59 29.40 -58.93
N ALA A 211 0.98 28.55 -58.10
CA ALA A 211 1.69 27.70 -57.15
C ALA A 211 2.65 26.73 -57.86
N THR A 212 2.18 26.05 -58.90
CA THR A 212 2.97 25.12 -59.73
C THR A 212 4.12 25.85 -60.45
N ALA A 213 3.86 27.04 -60.98
CA ALA A 213 4.88 27.88 -61.60
C ALA A 213 6.01 28.27 -60.62
N VAL A 214 5.71 28.48 -59.33
CA VAL A 214 6.73 28.71 -58.30
C VAL A 214 7.58 27.46 -58.05
N ILE A 215 7.01 26.26 -58.06
CA ILE A 215 7.77 24.99 -57.93
C ILE A 215 8.72 24.82 -59.12
N HIS A 216 8.25 25.04 -60.35
CA HIS A 216 9.09 25.01 -61.56
C HIS A 216 10.17 26.10 -61.57
N PHE A 217 9.89 27.28 -61.00
CA PHE A 217 10.89 28.32 -60.80
C PHE A 217 11.98 27.89 -59.82
N LEU A 218 11.63 27.22 -58.70
CA LEU A 218 12.63 26.74 -57.73
C LEU A 218 13.59 25.71 -58.33
N ASP A 219 13.08 24.78 -59.16
CA ASP A 219 13.91 23.84 -59.92
C ASP A 219 14.83 24.58 -60.91
N SER A 220 14.26 25.50 -61.69
CA SER A 220 15.02 26.33 -62.65
C SER A 220 16.10 27.19 -61.97
N LEU A 221 15.80 27.76 -60.80
CA LEU A 221 16.71 28.54 -59.97
C LEU A 221 17.85 27.68 -59.41
N ALA A 222 17.53 26.52 -58.85
CA ALA A 222 18.52 25.60 -58.29
C ALA A 222 19.46 25.05 -59.37
N ASN A 223 18.93 24.70 -60.54
CA ASN A 223 19.69 24.27 -61.71
C ASN A 223 20.55 25.41 -62.28
N ALA A 224 20.06 26.65 -62.28
CA ALA A 224 20.86 27.81 -62.67
C ALA A 224 22.05 28.02 -61.73
N VAL A 225 21.81 28.02 -60.42
CA VAL A 225 22.84 28.21 -59.38
C VAL A 225 23.85 27.04 -59.36
N SER A 226 23.42 25.80 -59.65
CA SER A 226 24.32 24.64 -59.68
C SER A 226 25.37 24.69 -60.79
N HIS A 227 25.08 25.43 -61.86
CA HIS A 227 25.98 25.69 -62.98
C HIS A 227 26.77 27.01 -62.87
N CYS A 228 26.61 27.74 -61.77
CA CYS A 228 27.44 28.89 -61.43
C CYS A 228 28.65 28.45 -60.57
N LYS A 229 29.67 29.30 -60.41
CA LYS A 229 30.92 28.91 -59.70
C LYS A 229 30.92 29.29 -58.23
N TYR A 230 30.29 30.40 -57.85
CA TYR A 230 30.40 31.00 -56.51
C TYR A 230 29.05 31.22 -55.82
N SER A 231 27.96 31.30 -56.59
CA SER A 231 26.60 31.56 -56.10
C SER A 231 26.05 30.39 -55.32
N LEU A 232 25.19 30.69 -54.35
CA LEU A 232 24.68 29.75 -53.36
C LEU A 232 23.17 29.90 -53.21
N LEU A 233 22.46 28.78 -53.20
CA LEU A 233 21.03 28.70 -52.86
C LEU A 233 20.89 27.94 -51.55
N VAL A 234 20.32 28.57 -50.53
CA VAL A 234 19.96 27.92 -49.27
C VAL A 234 18.45 27.93 -49.12
N LEU A 235 17.87 26.74 -48.99
CA LEU A 235 16.44 26.50 -48.83
C LEU A 235 16.17 25.85 -47.48
N ALA A 236 15.30 26.47 -46.68
CA ALA A 236 14.81 25.91 -45.43
C ALA A 236 13.37 25.39 -45.62
N ILE A 237 13.17 24.09 -45.35
CA ILE A 237 11.87 23.42 -45.53
C ILE A 237 11.26 23.04 -44.16
N PRO A 238 10.01 23.44 -43.86
CA PRO A 238 9.29 23.04 -42.64
C PRO A 238 9.00 21.54 -42.62
N GLU A 239 8.92 20.95 -41.43
CA GLU A 239 8.53 19.54 -41.24
C GLU A 239 7.11 19.48 -40.65
N ILE A 240 6.15 20.05 -41.39
CA ILE A 240 4.75 20.19 -40.98
C ILE A 240 3.89 19.21 -41.81
N LYS A 241 3.07 18.38 -41.13
CA LYS A 241 2.25 17.33 -41.78
C LYS A 241 1.36 17.86 -42.92
N MET A 242 0.82 19.08 -42.78
CA MET A 242 -0.05 19.71 -43.80
C MET A 242 0.70 20.12 -45.08
N LEU A 243 2.03 20.27 -45.02
CA LEU A 243 2.87 20.69 -46.16
C LEU A 243 3.61 19.51 -46.81
N THR A 244 3.40 18.27 -46.33
CA THR A 244 4.18 17.07 -46.72
C THR A 244 4.27 16.91 -48.24
N GLN A 245 3.17 17.03 -48.98
CA GLN A 245 3.15 16.87 -50.43
C GLN A 245 4.01 17.93 -51.16
N ILE A 246 3.83 19.22 -50.83
CA ILE A 246 4.61 20.33 -51.39
C ILE A 246 6.11 20.16 -51.04
N ASN A 247 6.39 19.77 -49.79
CA ASN A 247 7.74 19.51 -49.32
C ASN A 247 8.42 18.37 -50.08
N GLU A 248 7.72 17.25 -50.28
CA GLU A 248 8.22 16.09 -51.01
C GLU A 248 8.47 16.42 -52.48
N GLU A 249 7.57 17.15 -53.14
CA GLU A 249 7.75 17.58 -54.52
C GLU A 249 8.99 18.48 -54.71
N ILE A 250 9.16 19.49 -53.84
CA ILE A 250 10.33 20.36 -53.87
C ILE A 250 11.62 19.57 -53.58
N VAL A 251 11.60 18.69 -52.56
CA VAL A 251 12.76 17.86 -52.22
C VAL A 251 13.14 16.95 -53.39
N SER A 252 12.18 16.21 -53.96
CA SER A 252 12.43 15.25 -55.05
C SER A 252 13.01 15.94 -56.27
N ASN A 253 12.39 17.04 -56.71
CA ASN A 253 12.87 17.83 -57.84
C ASN A 253 14.31 18.30 -57.64
N LEU A 254 14.64 18.85 -56.45
CA LEU A 254 16.01 19.28 -56.15
C LEU A 254 17.00 18.12 -56.09
N THR A 255 16.67 17.01 -55.42
CA THR A 255 17.61 15.88 -55.28
C THR A 255 17.83 15.10 -56.56
N GLU A 256 16.79 14.89 -57.35
CA GLU A 256 16.82 14.03 -58.54
C GLU A 256 17.29 14.78 -59.80
N ARG A 257 16.89 16.06 -59.96
CA ARG A 257 17.17 16.83 -61.18
C ARG A 257 18.43 17.68 -61.10
N VAL A 258 18.77 18.19 -59.91
CA VAL A 258 19.95 19.08 -59.72
C VAL A 258 21.18 18.28 -59.30
N GLY A 259 21.02 17.23 -58.49
CA GLY A 259 22.07 16.29 -58.05
C GLY A 259 23.15 16.85 -57.11
N ARG A 260 23.46 18.15 -57.23
CA ARG A 260 24.48 18.88 -56.46
C ARG A 260 23.85 19.63 -55.28
N VAL A 261 23.27 18.87 -54.36
CA VAL A 261 22.53 19.38 -53.20
C VAL A 261 23.12 18.83 -51.90
N ALA A 262 23.64 19.71 -51.04
CA ALA A 262 24.01 19.35 -49.69
C ALA A 262 22.77 19.32 -48.79
N ILE A 263 22.47 18.15 -48.22
CA ILE A 263 21.43 17.98 -47.20
C ILE A 263 22.12 17.71 -45.85
N PRO A 264 22.50 18.75 -45.08
CA PRO A 264 23.13 18.56 -43.78
C PRO A 264 22.21 17.80 -42.83
N ARG A 265 22.69 16.66 -42.32
CA ARG A 265 21.99 15.87 -41.29
C ARG A 265 22.33 16.43 -39.92
N ASN A 266 21.32 16.61 -39.06
CA ASN A 266 21.45 17.02 -37.65
C ASN A 266 22.36 18.24 -37.44
N ILE A 267 21.90 19.43 -37.86
CA ILE A 267 22.63 20.71 -37.66
C ILE A 267 22.99 20.92 -36.18
N VAL A 268 22.10 20.54 -35.26
CA VAL A 268 22.30 20.48 -33.81
C VAL A 268 21.74 19.13 -33.34
N GLY A 269 22.50 18.36 -32.58
CA GLY A 269 22.07 17.09 -31.99
C GLY A 269 21.66 17.22 -30.52
N LYS A 270 20.98 16.20 -29.97
CA LYS A 270 20.63 16.16 -28.53
C LYS A 270 21.83 16.35 -27.60
N LYS A 271 23.02 15.88 -27.99
CA LYS A 271 24.26 16.05 -27.21
C LYS A 271 24.73 17.50 -27.12
N ASP A 272 24.37 18.34 -28.10
CA ASP A 272 24.74 19.76 -28.14
C ASP A 272 23.82 20.63 -27.26
N ALA A 273 22.69 20.09 -26.80
CA ALA A 273 21.62 20.83 -26.13
C ALA A 273 22.09 21.64 -24.91
N ALA A 274 22.93 21.06 -24.06
CA ALA A 274 23.54 21.76 -22.94
C ALA A 274 24.41 22.93 -23.41
N HIS A 275 25.25 22.71 -24.41
CA HIS A 275 26.13 23.75 -24.94
C HIS A 275 25.37 24.87 -25.65
N VAL A 276 24.24 24.58 -26.30
CA VAL A 276 23.31 25.58 -26.83
C VAL A 276 22.74 26.46 -25.69
N LEU A 277 22.24 25.86 -24.60
CA LEU A 277 21.74 26.62 -23.45
C LEU A 277 22.83 27.48 -22.79
N ILE A 278 24.00 26.89 -22.52
CA ILE A 278 25.14 27.62 -21.95
C ILE A 278 25.50 28.81 -22.86
N ARG A 279 25.64 28.59 -24.16
CA ARG A 279 26.11 29.62 -25.08
C ARG A 279 25.08 30.74 -25.31
N ALA A 280 23.80 30.40 -25.32
CA ALA A 280 22.73 31.38 -25.53
C ALA A 280 22.44 32.22 -24.27
N LEU A 281 22.60 31.65 -23.06
CA LEU A 281 22.13 32.24 -21.81
C LEU A 281 23.24 32.70 -20.85
N ILE A 282 24.41 32.06 -20.88
CA ILE A 282 25.52 32.32 -19.95
C ILE A 282 26.61 33.15 -20.63
N LYS A 283 26.89 34.32 -20.06
CA LYS A 283 27.89 35.27 -20.56
C LYS A 283 29.31 34.91 -20.10
N LYS A 284 29.45 34.39 -18.88
CA LYS A 284 30.74 33.98 -18.29
C LYS A 284 30.54 32.95 -17.19
N VAL A 285 31.42 31.97 -17.13
CA VAL A 285 31.64 31.08 -15.98
C VAL A 285 32.92 31.51 -15.27
N GLU A 286 32.91 31.54 -13.93
CA GLU A 286 34.08 31.87 -13.11
C GLU A 286 34.89 30.59 -12.79
N SER A 287 36.21 30.72 -12.63
CA SER A 287 37.14 29.58 -12.48
C SER A 287 36.98 28.77 -11.20
N GLU A 288 36.24 29.29 -10.20
CA GLU A 288 36.01 28.61 -8.93
C GLU A 288 34.87 27.58 -8.98
N SER A 289 34.08 27.57 -10.07
CA SER A 289 32.99 26.62 -10.35
C SER A 289 33.36 25.14 -10.19
N HIS A 290 34.61 24.75 -10.48
CA HIS A 290 35.06 23.35 -10.33
C HIS A 290 34.91 22.84 -8.88
N ARG A 291 35.12 23.69 -7.88
CA ARG A 291 35.00 23.30 -6.46
C ARG A 291 33.56 22.93 -6.07
N GLU A 292 32.59 23.62 -6.67
CA GLU A 292 31.17 23.31 -6.48
C GLU A 292 30.83 21.94 -7.07
N ILE A 293 31.27 21.68 -8.30
CA ILE A 293 31.04 20.41 -9.01
C ILE A 293 31.66 19.25 -8.23
N ASP A 294 32.94 19.37 -7.87
CA ASP A 294 33.67 18.33 -7.15
C ASP A 294 33.04 18.08 -5.76
N SER A 295 32.63 19.13 -5.04
CA SER A 295 31.95 19.00 -3.74
C SER A 295 30.58 18.33 -3.84
N LEU A 296 29.83 18.57 -4.91
CA LEU A 296 28.53 17.95 -5.15
C LEU A 296 28.69 16.48 -5.56
N TYR A 297 29.66 16.19 -6.42
CA TYR A 297 29.97 14.83 -6.86
C TYR A 297 30.45 13.94 -5.70
N GLU A 298 31.21 14.48 -4.75
CA GLU A 298 31.55 13.75 -3.51
C GLU A 298 30.30 13.43 -2.66
N VAL A 299 29.24 14.26 -2.64
CA VAL A 299 27.98 13.88 -1.98
C VAL A 299 27.35 12.66 -2.67
N TYR A 300 27.35 12.60 -3.99
CA TYR A 300 26.82 11.46 -4.76
C TYR A 300 27.63 10.18 -4.52
N LYS A 301 28.95 10.27 -4.58
CA LYS A 301 29.90 9.17 -4.37
C LYS A 301 29.85 8.60 -2.95
N ASN A 302 29.64 9.44 -1.93
CA ASN A 302 29.54 8.99 -0.54
C ASN A 302 28.15 8.45 -0.16
N ASN A 303 27.13 8.63 -1.01
CA ASN A 303 25.74 8.24 -0.74
C ASN A 303 25.09 7.46 -1.91
N THR A 304 25.85 6.59 -2.59
CA THR A 304 25.44 5.91 -3.84
C THR A 304 24.07 5.23 -3.81
N ARG A 305 23.62 4.72 -2.64
CA ARG A 305 22.29 4.08 -2.48
C ARG A 305 21.11 5.04 -2.65
N SER A 306 21.31 6.34 -2.45
CA SER A 306 20.27 7.37 -2.52
C SER A 306 20.09 7.98 -3.91
N PHE A 307 20.92 7.60 -4.88
CA PHE A 307 20.93 8.15 -6.24
C PHE A 307 20.81 7.03 -7.29
N PRO A 308 20.50 7.35 -8.56
CA PRO A 308 20.63 6.41 -9.67
C PRO A 308 22.08 5.90 -9.82
N ALA A 309 22.25 4.64 -10.25
CA ALA A 309 23.57 3.97 -10.23
C ALA A 309 24.64 4.64 -11.11
N SER A 310 24.24 5.33 -12.19
CA SER A 310 25.14 6.01 -13.12
C SER A 310 25.75 7.31 -12.59
N ILE A 311 25.19 7.89 -11.52
CA ILE A 311 25.57 9.24 -11.04
C ILE A 311 26.96 9.27 -10.40
N SER A 312 27.40 8.16 -9.78
CA SER A 312 28.71 8.06 -9.12
C SER A 312 29.85 7.62 -10.06
N THR A 313 29.69 7.81 -11.37
CA THR A 313 30.68 7.42 -12.39
C THR A 313 31.54 8.60 -12.83
N ALA A 314 32.79 8.35 -13.23
CA ALA A 314 33.68 9.39 -13.74
C ALA A 314 33.11 10.10 -14.98
N ASP A 315 32.42 9.36 -15.87
CA ASP A 315 31.71 9.91 -17.02
C ASP A 315 30.62 10.91 -16.62
N TYR A 316 29.97 10.71 -15.46
CA TYR A 316 28.99 11.66 -14.93
C TYR A 316 29.65 12.94 -14.41
N LEU A 317 30.82 12.84 -13.74
CA LEU A 317 31.59 14.02 -13.34
C LEU A 317 32.01 14.87 -14.56
N GLU A 318 32.48 14.22 -15.64
CA GLU A 318 32.83 14.93 -16.87
C GLU A 318 31.60 15.53 -17.56
N LYS A 319 30.43 14.87 -17.53
CA LYS A 319 29.14 15.50 -17.92
C LYS A 319 28.82 16.74 -17.08
N MET A 320 28.95 16.68 -15.75
CA MET A 320 28.68 17.82 -14.85
C MET A 320 29.60 19.01 -15.15
N ARG A 321 30.86 18.75 -15.51
CA ARG A 321 31.83 19.76 -15.96
C ARG A 321 31.47 20.36 -17.32
N ALA A 322 31.12 19.51 -18.30
CA ALA A 322 30.74 19.94 -19.64
C ALA A 322 29.44 20.76 -19.67
N TYR A 323 28.49 20.48 -18.77
CA TYR A 323 27.15 21.08 -18.77
C TYR A 323 27.00 22.27 -17.80
N TYR A 324 28.04 22.62 -17.04
CA TYR A 324 28.01 23.73 -16.08
C TYR A 324 27.59 25.06 -16.73
N PRO A 325 26.65 25.83 -16.16
CA PRO A 325 26.11 25.73 -14.79
C PRO A 325 24.88 24.82 -14.62
N PHE A 326 24.48 24.05 -15.63
CA PHE A 326 23.30 23.18 -15.53
C PHE A 326 23.68 21.78 -15.03
N HIS A 327 22.93 21.26 -14.05
CA HIS A 327 23.06 19.88 -13.61
C HIS A 327 22.62 18.93 -14.75
N PRO A 328 23.28 17.78 -15.00
CA PRO A 328 22.93 16.95 -16.17
C PRO A 328 21.47 16.48 -16.20
N GLN A 329 20.87 16.19 -15.04
CA GLN A 329 19.44 15.86 -14.93
C GLN A 329 18.52 16.99 -15.43
N TYR A 330 18.89 18.27 -15.25
CA TYR A 330 18.12 19.41 -15.75
C TYR A 330 18.04 19.39 -17.29
N ILE A 331 19.17 19.12 -17.94
CA ILE A 331 19.25 19.00 -19.41
C ILE A 331 18.50 17.75 -19.89
N GLU A 332 18.79 16.59 -19.29
CA GLU A 332 18.23 15.30 -19.71
C GLU A 332 16.69 15.30 -19.56
N VAL A 333 16.13 15.79 -18.46
CA VAL A 333 14.65 15.88 -18.30
C VAL A 333 14.03 16.87 -19.29
N LEU A 334 14.63 18.05 -19.51
CA LEU A 334 14.05 19.04 -20.44
C LEU A 334 14.10 18.59 -21.90
N TYR A 335 15.19 17.97 -22.37
CA TYR A 335 15.35 17.58 -23.78
C TYR A 335 14.93 16.14 -24.11
N ASP A 336 14.90 15.22 -23.14
CA ASP A 336 14.45 13.85 -23.38
C ASP A 336 13.01 13.59 -22.98
N LYS A 337 12.41 14.41 -22.09
CA LYS A 337 11.04 14.20 -21.57
C LYS A 337 10.08 15.36 -21.87
N ILE A 338 10.49 16.60 -21.61
CA ILE A 338 9.62 17.76 -21.88
C ILE A 338 9.57 18.08 -23.38
N ALA A 339 10.71 18.14 -24.08
CA ALA A 339 10.76 18.40 -25.53
C ALA A 339 10.09 17.33 -26.43
N SER A 340 9.71 16.18 -25.86
CA SER A 340 8.96 15.13 -26.56
C SER A 340 7.44 15.32 -26.49
N LEU A 341 6.93 16.24 -25.66
CA LEU A 341 5.50 16.54 -25.59
C LEU A 341 5.06 17.32 -26.82
N GLU A 342 3.89 17.00 -27.39
CA GLU A 342 3.37 17.69 -28.58
C GLU A 342 3.13 19.20 -28.34
N THR A 343 2.98 19.62 -27.09
CA THR A 343 2.84 21.03 -26.71
C THR A 343 4.17 21.76 -26.55
N PHE A 344 5.31 21.05 -26.40
CA PHE A 344 6.66 21.58 -26.20
C PHE A 344 7.58 21.30 -27.40
N GLN A 345 7.22 21.82 -28.58
CA GLN A 345 7.89 21.46 -29.84
C GLN A 345 9.10 22.33 -30.24
N SER A 346 9.73 23.06 -29.31
CA SER A 346 10.91 23.87 -29.68
C SER A 346 11.98 24.04 -28.60
N THR A 347 13.24 24.04 -29.07
CA THR A 347 14.42 24.46 -28.28
C THR A 347 14.26 25.88 -27.72
N ARG A 348 13.45 26.71 -28.36
CA ARG A 348 13.12 28.08 -27.95
C ARG A 348 12.34 28.12 -26.63
N ASP A 349 11.41 27.20 -26.41
CA ASP A 349 10.57 27.21 -25.21
C ASP A 349 11.38 26.77 -23.98
N ILE A 350 12.29 25.81 -24.16
CA ILE A 350 13.32 25.48 -23.16
C ILE A 350 14.24 26.68 -22.87
N LEU A 351 14.72 27.40 -23.90
CA LEU A 351 15.52 28.61 -23.72
C LEU A 351 14.79 29.70 -22.91
N ARG A 352 13.48 29.90 -23.15
CA ARG A 352 12.63 30.87 -22.44
C ARG A 352 12.41 30.44 -20.99
N LEU A 353 12.01 29.20 -20.75
CA LEU A 353 11.89 28.61 -19.41
C LEU A 353 13.20 28.73 -18.61
N THR A 354 14.32 28.31 -19.19
CA THR A 354 15.63 28.38 -18.54
C THR A 354 16.06 29.83 -18.29
N ALA A 355 15.73 30.79 -19.16
CA ALA A 355 15.98 32.20 -18.89
C ALA A 355 15.19 32.72 -17.66
N HIS A 356 13.92 32.32 -17.49
CA HIS A 356 13.16 32.65 -16.28
C HIS A 356 13.73 31.98 -15.01
N VAL A 357 14.19 30.73 -15.10
CA VAL A 357 14.89 30.03 -13.99
C VAL A 357 16.17 30.77 -13.60
N LEU A 358 17.02 31.14 -14.58
CA LEU A 358 18.26 31.88 -14.34
C LEU A 358 17.98 33.27 -13.75
N HIS A 359 16.94 33.98 -14.21
CA HIS A 359 16.52 35.26 -13.65
C HIS A 359 16.15 35.12 -12.16
N VAL A 360 15.32 34.13 -11.80
CA VAL A 360 14.95 33.87 -10.40
C VAL A 360 16.17 33.57 -9.53
N LEU A 361 17.13 32.79 -10.04
CA LEU A 361 18.38 32.50 -9.34
C LEU A 361 19.24 33.76 -9.17
N CYS A 362 19.39 34.59 -10.21
CA CYS A 362 20.10 35.87 -10.13
C CYS A 362 19.46 36.85 -9.13
N ARG A 363 18.13 36.95 -9.12
CA ARG A 363 17.34 37.77 -8.19
C ARG A 363 17.51 37.34 -6.73
N LYS A 364 17.79 36.06 -6.47
CA LYS A 364 18.06 35.49 -5.14
C LYS A 364 19.56 35.40 -4.80
N ASP A 365 20.44 35.94 -5.64
CA ASP A 365 21.90 35.80 -5.61
C ASP A 365 22.40 34.32 -5.53
N GLN A 366 21.62 33.39 -6.07
CA GLN A 366 21.92 31.95 -6.11
C GLN A 366 22.64 31.56 -7.40
N ARG A 367 23.78 32.20 -7.68
CA ARG A 367 24.67 31.92 -8.81
C ARG A 367 25.52 30.65 -8.58
N ARG A 368 24.81 29.54 -8.43
CA ARG A 368 25.26 28.16 -8.19
C ARG A 368 24.80 27.25 -9.33
N MET A 369 25.14 25.96 -9.32
CA MET A 369 24.60 24.99 -10.26
C MET A 369 23.06 25.00 -10.25
N VAL A 370 22.46 24.93 -11.44
CA VAL A 370 21.02 24.92 -11.71
C VAL A 370 20.51 23.48 -11.70
N PHE A 371 19.56 23.19 -10.82
CA PHE A 371 18.96 21.86 -10.64
C PHE A 371 17.53 21.84 -11.20
N LEU A 372 16.98 20.62 -11.38
CA LEU A 372 15.59 20.44 -11.79
C LEU A 372 14.60 21.11 -10.81
N SER A 373 14.89 21.08 -9.51
CA SER A 373 14.11 21.76 -8.47
C SER A 373 14.10 23.30 -8.56
N ASP A 374 14.95 23.90 -9.39
CA ASP A 374 14.95 25.35 -9.62
C ASP A 374 13.92 25.80 -10.67
N ILE A 375 13.24 24.86 -11.36
CA ILE A 375 11.97 25.09 -12.06
C ILE A 375 10.88 25.25 -11.01
N ASN A 376 10.99 26.33 -10.24
CA ASN A 376 10.29 26.52 -8.98
C ASN A 376 8.82 26.88 -9.20
N MET A 377 7.91 25.97 -8.85
CA MET A 377 6.47 26.15 -9.05
C MET A 377 5.87 27.22 -8.12
N ALA A 378 6.60 27.77 -7.16
CA ALA A 378 6.15 28.94 -6.40
C ALA A 378 6.39 30.28 -7.14
N GLU A 379 7.13 30.29 -8.25
CA GLU A 379 7.46 31.49 -9.02
C GLU A 379 6.51 31.65 -10.22
N LYS A 380 5.68 32.70 -10.19
CA LYS A 380 4.65 32.92 -11.22
C LYS A 380 5.21 32.91 -12.65
N SER A 381 6.35 33.58 -12.91
CA SER A 381 6.96 33.61 -14.24
C SER A 381 7.41 32.24 -14.75
N ILE A 382 7.62 31.26 -13.86
CA ILE A 382 7.93 29.88 -14.24
C ILE A 382 6.64 29.10 -14.50
N ILE A 383 5.59 29.28 -13.68
CA ILE A 383 4.26 28.68 -13.92
C ILE A 383 3.66 29.14 -15.26
N ASP A 384 3.61 30.46 -15.48
CA ASP A 384 3.01 31.07 -16.69
C ASP A 384 3.74 30.56 -17.95
N GLU A 385 5.05 30.31 -17.87
CA GLU A 385 5.85 29.79 -18.98
C GLU A 385 5.71 28.27 -19.15
N PHE A 386 5.75 27.50 -18.07
CA PHE A 386 5.84 26.04 -18.10
C PHE A 386 4.48 25.33 -18.22
N LEU A 387 3.40 25.94 -17.69
CA LEU A 387 2.08 25.32 -17.63
C LEU A 387 1.06 25.98 -18.56
N ASP A 388 0.86 27.30 -18.44
CA ASP A 388 -0.24 28.00 -19.13
C ASP A 388 -0.09 27.92 -20.66
N ARG A 389 1.11 28.21 -21.18
CA ARG A 389 1.39 28.18 -22.63
C ARG A 389 1.24 26.81 -23.28
N HIS A 390 1.28 25.75 -22.47
CA HIS A 390 1.25 24.36 -22.90
C HIS A 390 -0.07 23.66 -22.54
N GLY A 391 -1.07 24.41 -22.04
CA GLY A 391 -2.44 23.94 -21.84
C GLY A 391 -2.72 23.26 -20.49
N PHE A 392 -1.77 23.24 -19.56
CA PHE A 392 -1.86 22.51 -18.29
C PHE A 392 -2.70 23.22 -17.21
N ALA A 393 -3.82 23.85 -17.58
CA ALA A 393 -4.62 24.70 -16.69
C ALA A 393 -5.25 23.97 -15.49
N ASN A 394 -5.59 22.68 -15.64
CA ASN A 394 -6.09 21.86 -14.55
C ASN A 394 -4.98 21.45 -13.58
N LEU A 395 -3.87 20.93 -14.11
CA LEU A 395 -2.67 20.59 -13.34
C LEU A 395 -2.11 21.81 -12.59
N ARG A 396 -2.15 23.01 -13.20
CA ARG A 396 -1.82 24.26 -12.53
C ARG A 396 -2.69 24.51 -11.30
N ARG A 397 -4.02 24.35 -11.39
CA ARG A 397 -4.92 24.54 -10.24
C ARG A 397 -4.63 23.54 -9.11
N ALA A 398 -4.32 22.29 -9.46
CA ALA A 398 -3.87 21.28 -8.50
C ALA A 398 -2.57 21.70 -7.78
N ILE A 399 -1.57 22.18 -8.55
CA ILE A 399 -0.30 22.69 -8.06
C ILE A 399 -0.48 23.91 -7.17
N GLU A 400 -1.32 24.88 -7.53
CA GLU A 400 -1.59 26.09 -6.73
C GLU A 400 -2.18 25.76 -5.35
N VAL A 401 -3.12 24.80 -5.27
CA VAL A 401 -3.72 24.35 -4.00
C VAL A 401 -2.69 23.67 -3.09
N ASP A 402 -1.92 22.72 -3.61
CA ASP A 402 -0.91 22.01 -2.82
C ASP A 402 0.23 22.94 -2.38
N LEU A 403 0.63 23.90 -3.22
CA LEU A 403 1.69 24.85 -2.92
C LEU A 403 1.41 25.69 -1.67
N GLU A 404 0.14 25.96 -1.33
CA GLU A 404 -0.20 26.63 -0.06
C GLU A 404 0.16 25.78 1.17
N VAL A 405 0.04 24.45 1.08
CA VAL A 405 0.41 23.51 2.14
C VAL A 405 1.93 23.36 2.19
N VAL A 406 2.55 23.14 1.03
CA VAL A 406 4.00 22.94 0.86
C VAL A 406 4.81 24.17 1.32
N LYS A 407 4.32 25.40 1.06
CA LYS A 407 4.93 26.63 1.59
C LYS A 407 4.89 26.71 3.12
N LYS A 408 3.77 26.33 3.75
CA LYS A 408 3.64 26.33 5.23
C LYS A 408 4.60 25.31 5.86
N LEU A 409 4.79 24.15 5.24
CA LEU A 409 5.77 23.15 5.67
C LEU A 409 7.22 23.71 5.60
N ASP A 410 7.57 24.43 4.53
CA ASP A 410 8.87 25.12 4.44
C ASP A 410 9.01 26.25 5.47
N GLU A 411 7.97 27.04 5.73
CA GLU A 411 7.95 28.05 6.81
C GLU A 411 8.11 27.43 8.21
N GLU A 412 7.58 26.23 8.44
CA GLU A 412 7.80 25.47 9.67
C GLU A 412 9.23 24.94 9.77
N ASN A 413 9.80 24.40 8.69
CA ASN A 413 11.20 23.98 8.66
C ASN A 413 12.14 25.15 8.96
N VAL A 414 11.97 26.29 8.28
CA VAL A 414 12.79 27.48 8.51
C VAL A 414 12.69 27.97 9.96
N ARG A 415 11.49 27.96 10.57
CA ARG A 415 11.30 28.26 12.00
C ARG A 415 12.01 27.28 12.94
N ARG A 416 12.29 26.05 12.50
CA ARG A 416 13.05 25.02 13.23
C ARG A 416 14.54 24.99 12.89
N ASN A 417 15.04 25.97 12.12
CA ASN A 417 16.40 26.00 11.54
C ASN A 417 16.71 24.79 10.61
N LEU A 418 15.68 24.24 9.97
CA LEU A 418 15.80 23.20 8.95
C LEU A 418 15.71 23.81 7.53
N PRO A 419 16.33 23.19 6.51
CA PRO A 419 16.24 23.67 5.13
C PRO A 419 14.80 23.67 4.57
N ALA A 420 14.48 24.71 3.80
CA ALA A 420 13.30 24.76 2.96
C ALA A 420 13.49 23.81 1.76
N ILE A 421 12.88 22.63 1.84
CA ILE A 421 13.05 21.49 0.92
C ILE A 421 11.73 21.12 0.22
N PHE A 422 10.58 21.46 0.82
CA PHE A 422 9.27 21.01 0.34
C PHE A 422 8.91 21.63 -1.02
N VAL A 423 9.09 22.94 -1.22
CA VAL A 423 8.85 23.60 -2.52
C VAL A 423 9.80 23.09 -3.62
N PRO A 424 11.13 22.98 -3.41
CA PRO A 424 12.06 22.34 -4.36
C PRO A 424 11.66 20.91 -4.75
N LEU A 425 11.27 20.10 -3.75
CA LEU A 425 10.87 18.71 -3.92
C LEU A 425 9.56 18.58 -4.71
N TYR A 426 8.53 19.34 -4.30
CA TYR A 426 7.23 19.40 -4.98
C TYR A 426 7.39 19.89 -6.43
N SER A 427 8.21 20.91 -6.66
CA SER A 427 8.51 21.43 -8.00
C SER A 427 9.14 20.36 -8.89
N SER A 428 10.02 19.52 -8.34
CA SER A 428 10.61 18.39 -9.05
C SER A 428 9.56 17.35 -9.44
N ILE A 429 8.64 17.00 -8.53
CA ILE A 429 7.50 16.11 -8.83
C ILE A 429 6.65 16.71 -9.96
N ALA A 430 6.36 18.02 -9.93
CA ALA A 430 5.57 18.70 -10.93
C ALA A 430 6.20 18.65 -12.33
N VAL A 431 7.53 18.84 -12.45
CA VAL A 431 8.23 18.72 -13.75
C VAL A 431 8.10 17.32 -14.35
N TYR A 432 8.31 16.26 -13.55
CA TYR A 432 8.09 14.89 -14.03
C TYR A 432 6.61 14.60 -14.37
N SER A 433 5.68 15.21 -13.62
CA SER A 433 4.24 15.04 -13.86
C SER A 433 3.77 15.69 -15.17
N VAL A 434 4.33 16.85 -15.53
CA VAL A 434 4.13 17.49 -16.85
C VAL A 434 4.68 16.62 -17.98
N ALA A 435 5.79 15.91 -17.75
CA ALA A 435 6.31 14.92 -18.67
C ALA A 435 5.47 13.62 -18.77
N GLY A 436 4.38 13.50 -18.00
CA GLY A 436 3.55 12.29 -17.95
C GLY A 436 4.17 11.12 -17.17
N GLU A 437 5.19 11.38 -16.34
CA GLU A 437 5.93 10.37 -15.59
C GLU A 437 5.77 10.53 -14.05
N ALA A 438 6.01 9.44 -13.33
CA ALA A 438 6.17 9.45 -11.88
C ALA A 438 7.66 9.41 -11.51
N ALA A 439 8.10 10.35 -10.68
CA ALA A 439 9.50 10.50 -10.27
C ALA A 439 9.86 9.52 -9.14
N SER A 440 10.99 8.80 -9.26
CA SER A 440 11.48 7.97 -8.15
C SER A 440 12.05 8.82 -7.01
N VAL A 441 12.13 8.25 -5.80
CA VAL A 441 12.82 8.90 -4.67
C VAL A 441 14.27 9.28 -5.03
N LYS A 442 14.96 8.46 -5.84
CA LYS A 442 16.35 8.69 -6.28
C LYS A 442 16.44 9.89 -7.24
N ASP A 443 15.50 10.01 -8.17
CA ASP A 443 15.43 11.14 -9.11
C ASP A 443 15.10 12.45 -8.39
N LEU A 444 14.15 12.41 -7.44
CA LEU A 444 13.79 13.56 -6.60
C LEU A 444 14.94 13.98 -5.67
N THR A 445 15.71 13.01 -5.17
CA THR A 445 16.93 13.27 -4.39
C THR A 445 17.99 13.95 -5.25
N LEU A 446 18.24 13.45 -6.47
CA LEU A 446 19.16 14.06 -7.43
C LEU A 446 18.74 15.49 -7.82
N ALA A 447 17.44 15.74 -7.96
CA ALA A 447 16.88 17.03 -8.31
C ALA A 447 16.99 18.09 -7.18
N THR A 448 17.11 17.66 -5.93
CA THR A 448 16.92 18.51 -4.74
C THR A 448 18.19 18.67 -3.90
N ILE A 449 19.09 17.68 -3.88
CA ILE A 449 20.29 17.71 -3.03
C ILE A 449 21.30 18.75 -3.49
N LYS A 450 21.69 19.61 -2.56
CA LYS A 450 22.66 20.70 -2.69
C LYS A 450 23.75 20.51 -1.62
N PRO A 451 24.97 21.05 -1.78
CA PRO A 451 26.04 20.91 -0.79
C PRO A 451 25.57 21.33 0.62
N GLY A 452 25.83 20.46 1.61
CA GLY A 452 25.37 20.65 3.00
C GLY A 452 24.02 19.99 3.35
N LEU A 453 23.26 19.47 2.38
CA LEU A 453 22.02 18.73 2.62
C LEU A 453 22.26 17.21 2.48
N HIS A 454 21.84 16.42 3.48
CA HIS A 454 22.00 14.96 3.47
C HIS A 454 20.83 14.27 2.73
N PRO A 455 21.06 13.25 1.88
CA PRO A 455 20.01 12.56 1.12
C PRO A 455 18.79 12.10 1.93
N ASN A 456 19.00 11.56 3.15
CA ASN A 456 17.91 11.10 4.02
C ASN A 456 16.83 12.15 4.33
N TYR A 457 17.13 13.46 4.26
CA TYR A 457 16.11 14.50 4.46
C TYR A 457 15.03 14.48 3.37
N VAL A 458 15.33 14.00 2.16
CA VAL A 458 14.37 13.94 1.05
C VAL A 458 13.28 12.90 1.32
N LEU A 459 13.65 11.72 1.83
CA LEU A 459 12.65 10.67 2.15
C LEU A 459 11.72 11.11 3.29
N GLY A 460 12.27 11.66 4.37
CA GLY A 460 11.46 12.18 5.48
C GLY A 460 10.57 13.36 5.07
N ALA A 461 11.05 14.23 4.17
CA ALA A 461 10.23 15.31 3.60
C ALA A 461 9.11 14.77 2.68
N LEU A 462 9.35 13.72 1.90
CA LEU A 462 8.29 13.06 1.13
C LEU A 462 7.22 12.44 2.05
N GLU A 463 7.63 11.75 3.11
CA GLU A 463 6.70 11.15 4.08
C GLU A 463 5.89 12.22 4.81
N GLN A 464 6.53 13.26 5.34
CA GLN A 464 5.83 14.40 5.99
C GLN A 464 4.92 15.16 5.02
N MET A 465 5.29 15.27 3.73
CA MET A 465 4.42 15.88 2.71
C MET A 465 3.15 15.03 2.48
N MET A 466 3.29 13.70 2.42
CA MET A 466 2.15 12.77 2.27
C MET A 466 1.27 12.67 3.52
N GLU A 467 1.80 12.97 4.71
CA GLU A 467 1.02 13.07 5.96
C GLU A 467 0.30 14.42 6.12
N SER A 468 0.57 15.39 5.25
CA SER A 468 0.01 16.74 5.31
C SER A 468 -1.29 16.89 4.51
N ASP A 469 -1.84 18.11 4.47
CA ASP A 469 -3.08 18.44 3.75
C ASP A 469 -2.96 18.46 2.20
N VAL A 470 -1.79 18.09 1.65
CA VAL A 470 -1.53 17.97 0.19
C VAL A 470 -2.54 17.02 -0.45
N ALA A 471 -3.15 17.47 -1.55
CA ALA A 471 -4.34 16.87 -2.13
C ALA A 471 -4.10 16.18 -3.47
N TYR A 472 -3.14 16.64 -4.28
CA TYR A 472 -2.98 16.19 -5.66
C TYR A 472 -1.73 15.34 -5.92
N VAL A 473 -0.85 15.18 -4.92
CA VAL A 473 0.29 14.22 -4.98
C VAL A 473 -0.20 12.80 -4.75
N TYR A 474 0.23 11.90 -5.62
CA TYR A 474 0.04 10.45 -5.54
C TYR A 474 1.38 9.79 -5.24
N LYS A 475 1.36 8.83 -4.32
CA LYS A 475 2.43 7.85 -4.10
C LYS A 475 2.05 6.58 -4.86
N LEU A 476 2.94 6.10 -5.73
CA LEU A 476 2.74 4.93 -6.58
C LEU A 476 3.85 3.91 -6.31
N THR A 477 3.58 2.62 -6.59
CA THR A 477 4.60 1.56 -6.55
C THR A 477 4.75 0.96 -7.93
N VAL A 478 5.80 1.35 -8.65
CA VAL A 478 6.06 0.95 -10.04
C VAL A 478 7.34 0.14 -10.07
N ASP A 479 7.28 -1.09 -10.58
CA ASP A 479 8.40 -2.05 -10.61
C ASP A 479 9.03 -2.33 -9.23
N GLY A 480 8.24 -2.22 -8.17
CA GLY A 480 8.70 -2.36 -6.78
C GLY A 480 9.39 -1.12 -6.21
N GLU A 481 9.56 -0.04 -6.98
CA GLU A 481 10.05 1.24 -6.49
C GLU A 481 8.91 2.23 -6.19
N THR A 482 9.03 2.96 -5.08
CA THR A 482 8.11 4.07 -4.77
C THR A 482 8.41 5.27 -5.66
N LYS A 483 7.36 5.77 -6.35
CA LYS A 483 7.41 6.95 -7.22
C LYS A 483 6.30 7.94 -6.84
N TYR A 484 6.47 9.20 -7.22
CA TYR A 484 5.53 10.29 -6.91
C TYR A 484 5.14 11.05 -8.18
N THR A 485 3.87 11.44 -8.28
CA THR A 485 3.33 12.23 -9.39
C THR A 485 2.18 13.12 -8.91
N ILE A 486 1.92 14.24 -9.58
CA ILE A 486 0.78 15.11 -9.34
C ILE A 486 -0.24 14.88 -10.44
N LYS A 487 -1.50 14.61 -10.08
CA LYS A 487 -2.61 14.44 -11.04
C LYS A 487 -3.59 15.61 -10.93
N GLU A 488 -4.44 15.78 -11.93
CA GLU A 488 -5.45 16.87 -11.96
C GLU A 488 -6.62 16.67 -10.97
N ARG A 489 -6.74 15.46 -10.39
CA ARG A 489 -7.77 15.08 -9.42
C ARG A 489 -7.17 14.79 -8.05
N ILE A 490 -7.99 14.94 -7.01
CA ILE A 490 -7.60 14.73 -5.61
C ILE A 490 -7.32 13.24 -5.37
N SER A 491 -6.25 12.94 -4.63
CA SER A 491 -5.86 11.58 -4.25
C SER A 491 -6.94 10.88 -3.41
N TRP A 492 -7.06 9.55 -3.55
CA TRP A 492 -8.03 8.78 -2.77
C TRP A 492 -7.78 8.93 -1.27
N VAL A 493 -6.50 9.04 -0.86
CA VAL A 493 -6.09 9.28 0.54
C VAL A 493 -6.71 10.56 1.06
N ARG A 494 -6.56 11.65 0.30
CA ARG A 494 -7.10 12.95 0.69
C ARG A 494 -8.62 12.99 0.64
N LEU A 495 -9.24 12.34 -0.35
CA LEU A 495 -10.70 12.21 -0.42
C LEU A 495 -11.26 11.50 0.81
N VAL A 496 -10.62 10.42 1.28
CA VAL A 496 -11.01 9.72 2.53
C VAL A 496 -10.90 10.64 3.74
N ASP A 497 -9.81 11.39 3.87
CA ASP A 497 -9.62 12.32 4.99
C ASP A 497 -10.61 13.48 5.00
N ILE A 498 -11.01 13.99 3.83
CA ILE A 498 -12.08 14.98 3.72
C ILE A 498 -13.44 14.33 4.07
N LYS A 499 -13.77 13.19 3.44
CA LYS A 499 -15.08 12.55 3.59
C LYS A 499 -15.32 11.86 4.92
N SER A 500 -14.27 11.49 5.66
CA SER A 500 -14.39 11.00 7.04
C SER A 500 -14.97 12.06 7.99
N ARG A 501 -14.78 13.36 7.71
CA ARG A 501 -15.36 14.47 8.49
C ARG A 501 -16.88 14.57 8.31
N ASP A 502 -17.41 14.10 7.17
CA ASP A 502 -18.85 14.04 6.86
C ASP A 502 -19.52 12.79 7.49
N VAL A 503 -18.76 11.85 8.09
CA VAL A 503 -19.31 10.61 8.68
C VAL A 503 -19.80 10.87 10.10
N SER A 504 -21.03 10.45 10.38
CA SER A 504 -21.65 10.63 11.70
C SER A 504 -20.92 9.80 12.77
N ASN A 505 -20.93 10.27 14.02
CA ASN A 505 -20.41 9.48 15.14
C ASN A 505 -21.22 8.18 15.36
N GLU A 506 -22.47 8.11 14.91
CA GLU A 506 -23.32 6.92 15.05
C GLU A 506 -22.97 5.85 14.00
N ASP A 507 -22.70 6.25 12.76
CA ASP A 507 -22.20 5.36 11.71
C ASP A 507 -20.84 4.76 12.17
N ALA A 508 -19.96 5.61 12.70
CA ALA A 508 -18.65 5.22 13.20
C ALA A 508 -18.72 4.25 14.39
N ARG A 509 -19.73 4.41 15.27
CA ARG A 509 -20.04 3.44 16.34
C ARG A 509 -20.46 2.10 15.78
N GLN A 510 -21.37 2.06 14.81
CA GLN A 510 -21.84 0.79 14.24
C GLN A 510 -20.71 0.00 13.55
N GLU A 511 -19.80 0.68 12.84
CA GLU A 511 -18.60 0.06 12.28
C GLU A 511 -17.64 -0.42 13.40
N PHE A 512 -17.44 0.36 14.47
CA PHE A 512 -16.66 -0.08 15.63
C PHE A 512 -17.28 -1.31 16.30
N ASP A 513 -18.58 -1.29 16.62
CA ASP A 513 -19.31 -2.38 17.24
C ASP A 513 -19.22 -3.66 16.40
N SER A 514 -19.26 -3.53 15.06
CA SER A 514 -19.05 -4.65 14.13
C SER A 514 -17.65 -5.26 14.28
N ARG A 515 -16.58 -4.45 14.23
CA ARG A 515 -15.19 -4.95 14.38
C ARG A 515 -14.88 -5.42 15.80
N PHE A 516 -15.48 -4.82 16.83
CA PHE A 516 -15.40 -5.28 18.21
C PHE A 516 -15.99 -6.68 18.36
N ASN A 517 -17.19 -6.92 17.81
CA ASN A 517 -17.81 -8.25 17.84
C ASN A 517 -17.03 -9.29 17.01
N GLU A 518 -16.33 -8.90 15.94
CA GLU A 518 -15.38 -9.79 15.25
C GLU A 518 -14.16 -10.12 16.11
N ALA A 519 -13.56 -9.14 16.78
CA ALA A 519 -12.44 -9.36 17.71
C ALA A 519 -12.85 -10.26 18.89
N LEU A 520 -14.04 -10.02 19.46
CA LEU A 520 -14.63 -10.82 20.54
C LEU A 520 -14.81 -12.29 20.17
N ARG A 521 -15.18 -12.59 18.91
CA ARG A 521 -15.25 -13.97 18.40
C ARG A 521 -13.87 -14.62 18.34
N ARG A 522 -12.82 -13.89 17.94
CA ARG A 522 -11.42 -14.37 17.93
C ARG A 522 -10.87 -14.61 19.34
N TRP A 523 -11.28 -13.80 20.32
CA TRP A 523 -10.88 -13.98 21.74
C TRP A 523 -11.51 -15.21 22.40
N GLY A 524 -12.64 -15.68 21.86
CA GLY A 524 -13.32 -16.90 22.30
C GLY A 524 -14.02 -16.77 23.65
N ARG A 525 -14.30 -17.92 24.28
CA ARG A 525 -14.86 -18.01 25.63
C ARG A 525 -13.85 -18.73 26.51
N SER A 526 -13.53 -18.13 27.66
CA SER A 526 -12.73 -18.74 28.72
C SER A 526 -13.67 -19.26 29.82
N ILE A 527 -13.37 -19.00 31.08
CA ILE A 527 -14.24 -19.26 32.25
C ILE A 527 -15.54 -18.42 32.29
N PHE A 528 -15.78 -17.59 31.28
CA PHE A 528 -16.84 -16.58 31.26
C PHE A 528 -17.92 -16.86 30.22
N SER A 529 -19.17 -16.55 30.59
CA SER A 529 -20.18 -16.08 29.64
C SER A 529 -19.84 -14.63 29.25
N ILE A 530 -19.89 -14.30 27.97
CA ILE A 530 -19.45 -13.00 27.46
C ILE A 530 -20.67 -12.13 27.16
N VAL A 531 -20.72 -10.93 27.74
CA VAL A 531 -21.69 -9.88 27.39
C VAL A 531 -20.95 -8.79 26.62
N SER A 532 -21.33 -8.61 25.34
CA SER A 532 -20.73 -7.63 24.43
C SER A 532 -21.41 -6.27 24.55
N LEU A 533 -20.61 -5.21 24.72
CA LEU A 533 -21.03 -3.79 24.67
C LEU A 533 -22.36 -3.51 25.41
N ALA A 534 -22.40 -3.88 26.70
CA ALA A 534 -23.59 -3.74 27.52
C ALA A 534 -23.94 -2.26 27.74
N LYS A 535 -25.19 -1.90 27.43
CA LYS A 535 -25.75 -0.54 27.49
C LYS A 535 -26.67 -0.36 28.70
N SER A 536 -27.14 -1.45 29.30
CA SER A 536 -28.03 -1.46 30.47
C SER A 536 -27.78 -2.69 31.36
N PRO A 537 -28.04 -2.62 32.68
CA PRO A 537 -27.94 -3.79 33.56
C PRO A 537 -28.83 -4.98 33.13
N ARG A 538 -29.91 -4.70 32.36
CA ARG A 538 -30.79 -5.70 31.74
C ARG A 538 -30.09 -6.59 30.71
N ASP A 539 -29.01 -6.11 30.08
CA ASP A 539 -28.23 -6.88 29.09
C ASP A 539 -27.44 -8.01 29.76
N VAL A 540 -27.28 -7.94 31.10
CA VAL A 540 -26.53 -8.89 31.92
C VAL A 540 -27.51 -9.73 32.74
N LYS A 541 -27.79 -10.95 32.26
CA LYS A 541 -28.65 -11.93 32.95
C LYS A 541 -28.23 -12.13 34.42
N ASP A 542 -29.21 -12.22 35.32
CA ASP A 542 -28.97 -12.52 36.74
C ASP A 542 -29.14 -14.02 37.01
N ASP A 543 -28.05 -14.75 36.82
CA ASP A 543 -27.88 -16.18 37.16
C ASP A 543 -26.47 -16.41 37.72
N GLU A 544 -26.22 -17.58 38.29
CA GLU A 544 -24.94 -17.90 38.95
C GLU A 544 -23.72 -17.96 38.02
N ILE A 545 -23.89 -17.95 36.69
CA ILE A 545 -22.81 -18.11 35.72
C ILE A 545 -21.87 -16.88 35.73
N LEU A 546 -20.56 -17.08 35.85
CA LEU A 546 -19.58 -15.99 35.75
C LEU A 546 -19.63 -15.28 34.39
N LYS A 547 -19.76 -13.95 34.41
CA LYS A 547 -19.91 -13.09 33.23
C LYS A 547 -18.77 -12.08 33.14
N LEU A 548 -18.17 -11.98 31.95
CA LEU A 548 -17.32 -10.84 31.60
C LEU A 548 -18.14 -9.88 30.73
N VAL A 549 -18.39 -8.70 31.28
CA VAL A 549 -19.25 -7.65 30.72
C VAL A 549 -18.37 -6.55 30.16
N PHE A 550 -18.30 -6.45 28.83
CA PHE A 550 -17.69 -5.32 28.16
C PHE A 550 -18.68 -4.16 28.18
N LEU A 551 -18.41 -3.10 28.95
CA LEU A 551 -19.31 -1.95 29.04
C LEU A 551 -19.24 -1.11 27.75
N ASP A 552 -20.38 -0.65 27.25
CA ASP A 552 -20.42 0.29 26.12
C ASP A 552 -19.71 1.61 26.52
N PRO A 553 -18.76 2.14 25.73
CA PRO A 553 -18.06 3.37 26.07
C PRO A 553 -18.98 4.58 26.31
N ASN A 554 -20.17 4.61 25.72
CA ASN A 554 -21.09 5.74 25.85
C ASN A 554 -21.90 5.74 27.16
N VAL A 555 -21.91 4.63 27.91
CA VAL A 555 -22.57 4.57 29.23
C VAL A 555 -21.63 4.89 30.38
N VAL A 556 -20.32 4.70 30.21
CA VAL A 556 -19.30 4.95 31.24
C VAL A 556 -18.97 6.45 31.31
N ARG A 557 -19.76 7.19 32.09
CA ARG A 557 -19.51 8.61 32.42
C ARG A 557 -18.68 8.76 33.69
N ASP A 558 -19.13 8.10 34.75
CA ASP A 558 -18.40 7.89 35.98
C ASP A 558 -18.23 6.37 36.19
N GLU A 559 -17.03 5.92 36.49
CA GLU A 559 -16.72 4.49 36.58
C GLU A 559 -17.38 3.84 37.80
N GLU A 560 -17.38 4.52 38.95
CA GLU A 560 -17.92 3.97 40.20
C GLU A 560 -19.45 3.93 40.17
N GLU A 561 -20.10 4.99 39.69
CA GLU A 561 -21.55 5.04 39.49
C GLU A 561 -22.01 3.95 38.50
N THR A 562 -21.32 3.81 37.35
CA THR A 562 -21.68 2.82 36.33
C THR A 562 -21.50 1.39 36.85
N LEU A 563 -20.38 1.08 37.51
CA LEU A 563 -20.12 -0.24 38.07
C LEU A 563 -21.15 -0.61 39.15
N ASN A 564 -21.48 0.34 40.05
CA ASN A 564 -22.54 0.14 41.03
C ASN A 564 -23.91 -0.08 40.37
N PHE A 565 -24.27 0.73 39.37
CA PHE A 565 -25.54 0.59 38.66
C PHE A 565 -25.73 -0.80 38.03
N PHE A 566 -24.70 -1.32 37.36
CA PHE A 566 -24.73 -2.66 36.76
C PHE A 566 -24.71 -3.82 37.77
N ALA A 567 -24.00 -3.67 38.89
CA ALA A 567 -23.88 -4.73 39.88
C ALA A 567 -24.99 -4.74 40.94
N ILE A 568 -25.66 -3.60 41.19
CA ILE A 568 -26.77 -3.51 42.16
C ILE A 568 -28.10 -3.88 41.50
N TYR A 569 -28.34 -3.47 40.25
CA TYR A 569 -29.61 -3.69 39.56
C TYR A 569 -29.54 -4.80 38.51
N PHE A 570 -30.65 -5.54 38.38
CA PHE A 570 -30.93 -6.39 37.23
C PHE A 570 -31.91 -5.67 36.29
N ASP A 571 -33.03 -5.18 36.81
CA ASP A 571 -33.98 -4.35 36.08
C ASP A 571 -34.21 -3.00 36.81
N PRO A 572 -33.44 -1.94 36.46
CA PRO A 572 -33.57 -0.63 37.08
C PRO A 572 -34.98 -0.02 36.96
N ALA A 573 -35.68 -0.28 35.85
CA ALA A 573 -37.00 0.32 35.58
C ALA A 573 -38.11 -0.28 36.47
N LYS A 574 -37.90 -1.51 36.97
CA LYS A 574 -38.77 -2.15 37.97
C LYS A 574 -38.18 -2.14 39.39
N GLN A 575 -36.98 -1.57 39.56
CA GLN A 575 -36.20 -1.64 40.80
C GLN A 575 -35.82 -3.07 41.24
N GLU A 576 -35.75 -4.04 40.31
CA GLU A 576 -35.31 -5.40 40.61
C GLU A 576 -33.79 -5.41 40.87
N LEU A 577 -33.39 -5.81 42.07
CA LEU A 577 -31.99 -5.89 42.49
C LEU A 577 -31.33 -7.17 42.00
N ARG A 578 -30.06 -7.08 41.61
CA ARG A 578 -29.22 -8.22 41.22
C ARG A 578 -28.93 -9.10 42.44
N LYS A 579 -29.21 -10.39 42.31
CA LYS A 579 -28.97 -11.47 43.29
C LYS A 579 -27.54 -12.00 43.18
N PHE A 580 -27.05 -12.27 41.97
CA PHE A 580 -25.76 -12.90 41.73
C PHE A 580 -24.65 -11.86 41.48
N ARG A 581 -24.40 -11.05 42.50
CA ARG A 581 -23.48 -9.90 42.43
C ARG A 581 -22.02 -10.30 42.26
N ASN A 582 -21.63 -11.48 42.73
CA ASN A 582 -20.27 -12.01 42.55
C ASN A 582 -20.06 -12.70 41.19
N SER A 583 -21.13 -12.88 40.39
CA SER A 583 -21.06 -13.47 39.05
C SER A 583 -20.71 -12.47 37.94
N VAL A 584 -20.52 -11.19 38.25
CA VAL A 584 -20.27 -10.14 37.23
C VAL A 584 -18.88 -9.52 37.37
N VAL A 585 -18.16 -9.50 36.26
CA VAL A 585 -16.84 -8.88 36.10
C VAL A 585 -16.91 -7.94 34.90
N PHE A 586 -16.36 -6.75 35.01
CA PHE A 586 -16.50 -5.70 34.01
C PHE A 586 -15.17 -5.43 33.32
N ALA A 587 -15.19 -5.37 31.99
CA ALA A 587 -14.11 -4.80 31.21
C ALA A 587 -14.44 -3.31 30.94
N LEU A 588 -13.58 -2.42 31.42
CA LEU A 588 -13.76 -0.97 31.34
C LEU A 588 -13.11 -0.41 30.06
N PRO A 589 -13.81 0.43 29.28
CA PRO A 589 -13.29 1.04 28.07
C PRO A 589 -12.43 2.29 28.34
N ASP A 590 -11.26 2.38 27.71
CA ASP A 590 -10.48 3.62 27.62
C ASP A 590 -11.11 4.58 26.59
N GLN A 591 -11.68 5.68 27.09
CA GLN A 591 -12.35 6.71 26.28
C GLN A 591 -11.43 7.40 25.25
N ARG A 592 -10.12 7.52 25.53
CA ARG A 592 -9.15 8.18 24.63
C ARG A 592 -8.78 7.25 23.48
N VAL A 593 -8.60 5.95 23.75
CA VAL A 593 -8.36 4.93 22.72
C VAL A 593 -9.62 4.72 21.88
N TYR A 594 -10.80 4.69 22.50
CA TYR A 594 -12.09 4.60 21.81
C TYR A 594 -12.32 5.79 20.86
N SER A 595 -12.13 7.01 21.33
CA SER A 595 -12.29 8.23 20.50
C SER A 595 -11.39 8.19 19.26
N LYS A 596 -10.14 7.74 19.39
CA LYS A 596 -9.22 7.56 18.24
C LYS A 596 -9.65 6.43 17.31
N SER A 597 -10.30 5.39 17.84
CA SER A 597 -10.83 4.28 17.05
C SER A 597 -12.06 4.70 16.23
N LEU A 598 -12.91 5.58 16.76
CA LEU A 598 -14.02 6.15 15.99
C LEU A 598 -13.54 6.93 14.76
N GLU A 599 -12.43 7.67 14.85
CA GLU A 599 -11.85 8.36 13.68
C GLU A 599 -11.36 7.37 12.60
N ILE A 600 -10.82 6.21 12.99
CA ILE A 600 -10.46 5.14 12.03
C ILE A 600 -11.72 4.53 11.41
N ALA A 601 -12.78 4.30 12.21
CA ALA A 601 -14.06 3.83 11.70
C ALA A 601 -14.68 4.81 10.67
N LYS A 602 -14.58 6.12 10.91
CA LYS A 602 -14.97 7.16 9.92
C LYS A 602 -14.16 7.06 8.63
N LYS A 603 -12.84 6.84 8.69
CA LYS A 603 -12.01 6.62 7.50
C LYS A 603 -12.43 5.38 6.72
N ILE A 604 -12.74 4.27 7.39
CA ILE A 604 -13.26 3.04 6.74
C ILE A 604 -14.58 3.33 6.02
N ILE A 605 -15.54 3.98 6.67
CA ILE A 605 -16.85 4.30 6.09
C ILE A 605 -16.71 5.25 4.89
N ALA A 606 -15.88 6.30 5.01
CA ALA A 606 -15.60 7.21 3.92
C ALA A 606 -14.93 6.50 2.73
N ALA A 607 -13.96 5.63 2.98
CA ALA A 607 -13.28 4.82 1.98
C ALA A 607 -14.22 3.86 1.25
N LEU A 608 -15.15 3.21 1.97
CA LEU A 608 -16.19 2.36 1.36
C LEU A 608 -17.10 3.18 0.44
N ARG A 609 -17.63 4.32 0.92
CA ARG A 609 -18.48 5.24 0.12
C ARG A 609 -17.75 5.78 -1.12
N ILE A 610 -16.46 6.11 -1.01
CA ILE A 610 -15.62 6.57 -2.13
C ILE A 610 -15.41 5.45 -3.16
N ARG A 611 -15.14 4.22 -2.69
CA ARG A 611 -14.93 3.05 -3.57
C ARG A 611 -16.20 2.65 -4.32
N GLU A 612 -17.36 2.73 -3.66
CA GLU A 612 -18.67 2.48 -4.29
C GLU A 612 -18.98 3.53 -5.36
N ALA A 613 -18.61 4.79 -5.13
CA ALA A 613 -18.76 5.90 -6.07
C ALA A 613 -17.56 6.07 -7.02
N LYS A 614 -16.94 4.97 -7.48
CA LYS A 614 -15.67 5.02 -8.26
C LYS A 614 -15.72 5.93 -9.49
N GLU A 615 -16.85 5.94 -10.19
CA GLU A 615 -17.06 6.76 -11.40
C GLU A 615 -17.15 8.25 -11.06
N THR A 616 -17.85 8.60 -9.97
CA THR A 616 -18.01 9.98 -9.49
C THR A 616 -16.68 10.61 -9.08
N TYR A 617 -15.77 9.82 -8.50
CA TYR A 617 -14.44 10.28 -8.08
C TYR A 617 -13.31 9.97 -9.08
N GLY A 618 -13.62 9.37 -10.23
CA GLY A 618 -12.66 9.06 -11.29
C GLY A 618 -11.51 8.14 -10.84
N LEU A 619 -11.79 7.17 -9.97
CA LEU A 619 -10.79 6.24 -9.45
C LEU A 619 -10.34 5.24 -10.54
N SER A 620 -9.04 4.97 -10.64
CA SER A 620 -8.53 3.85 -11.44
C SER A 620 -8.71 2.51 -10.70
N GLU A 621 -8.61 1.40 -11.43
CA GLU A 621 -8.61 0.07 -10.78
C GLU A 621 -7.41 -0.09 -9.81
N GLU A 622 -6.26 0.53 -10.10
CA GLU A 622 -5.11 0.62 -9.18
C GLU A 622 -5.46 1.38 -7.88
N ASP A 623 -6.14 2.54 -7.98
CA ASP A 623 -6.62 3.27 -6.79
C ASP A 623 -7.58 2.39 -5.97
N ILE A 624 -8.43 1.60 -6.61
CA ILE A 624 -9.43 0.71 -5.96
C ILE A 624 -8.75 -0.45 -5.23
N GLU A 625 -7.71 -1.03 -5.82
CA GLU A 625 -6.88 -2.04 -5.17
C GLU A 625 -6.17 -1.47 -3.93
N GLU A 626 -5.51 -0.32 -4.05
CA GLU A 626 -4.79 0.31 -2.95
C GLU A 626 -5.74 0.72 -1.82
N LEU A 627 -6.86 1.38 -2.16
CA LEU A 627 -7.93 1.74 -1.24
C LEU A 627 -8.51 0.50 -0.53
N THR A 628 -8.67 -0.63 -1.24
CA THR A 628 -9.17 -1.88 -0.63
C THR A 628 -8.15 -2.52 0.31
N LYS A 629 -6.86 -2.53 -0.05
CA LYS A 629 -5.75 -2.95 0.83
C LYS A 629 -5.74 -2.10 2.11
N GLN A 630 -5.90 -0.78 1.97
CA GLN A 630 -5.92 0.15 3.11
C GLN A 630 -7.18 0.01 3.99
N ILE A 631 -8.38 -0.20 3.40
CA ILE A 631 -9.61 -0.50 4.15
C ILE A 631 -9.41 -1.73 5.04
N ASN A 632 -8.83 -2.81 4.49
CA ASN A 632 -8.58 -4.03 5.25
C ASN A 632 -7.55 -3.81 6.38
N LYS A 633 -6.50 -3.02 6.13
CA LYS A 633 -5.53 -2.62 7.16
C LYS A 633 -6.20 -1.87 8.32
N TRP A 634 -7.03 -0.86 8.04
CA TRP A 634 -7.77 -0.13 9.09
C TRP A 634 -8.78 -1.02 9.85
N ARG A 635 -9.39 -1.99 9.18
CA ARG A 635 -10.31 -2.95 9.82
C ARG A 635 -9.60 -3.88 10.81
N GLU A 636 -8.42 -4.38 10.47
CA GLU A 636 -7.62 -5.18 11.41
C GLU A 636 -7.06 -4.28 12.53
N GLU A 637 -6.62 -3.05 12.23
CA GLU A 637 -6.20 -2.07 13.23
C GLU A 637 -7.31 -1.78 14.27
N LEU A 638 -8.58 -1.70 13.86
CA LEU A 638 -9.71 -1.59 14.79
C LEU A 638 -9.87 -2.82 15.69
N LYS A 639 -9.65 -4.03 15.18
CA LYS A 639 -9.75 -5.28 15.96
C LYS A 639 -8.61 -5.40 16.97
N GLU A 640 -7.41 -4.94 16.63
CA GLU A 640 -6.29 -4.86 17.55
C GLU A 640 -6.53 -3.79 18.63
N ARG A 641 -7.00 -2.60 18.23
CA ARG A 641 -7.36 -1.52 19.16
C ARG A 641 -8.51 -1.89 20.09
N ALA A 642 -9.43 -2.77 19.68
CA ALA A 642 -10.49 -3.29 20.55
C ALA A 642 -9.93 -3.92 21.84
N ALA A 643 -8.80 -4.62 21.78
CA ALA A 643 -8.15 -5.16 22.97
C ALA A 643 -7.57 -4.06 23.87
N ALA A 644 -6.94 -3.05 23.28
CA ALA A 644 -6.35 -1.91 23.99
C ALA A 644 -7.39 -1.04 24.70
N ILE A 645 -8.59 -0.87 24.12
CA ILE A 645 -9.71 -0.17 24.76
C ILE A 645 -10.09 -0.86 26.06
N TYR A 646 -10.15 -2.19 26.09
CA TYR A 646 -10.59 -2.98 27.25
C TYR A 646 -9.42 -3.57 28.05
N SER A 647 -8.41 -2.75 28.29
CA SER A 647 -7.20 -3.09 29.05
C SER A 647 -7.37 -2.98 30.59
N ARG A 648 -8.58 -2.71 31.09
CA ARG A 648 -8.87 -2.60 32.53
C ARG A 648 -10.03 -3.51 32.91
N VAL A 649 -9.86 -4.26 33.98
CA VAL A 649 -10.84 -5.22 34.51
C VAL A 649 -11.21 -4.81 35.94
N ALA A 650 -12.51 -4.76 36.21
CA ALA A 650 -13.09 -4.44 37.50
C ALA A 650 -13.95 -5.61 38.02
N TYR A 651 -13.71 -6.04 39.25
CA TYR A 651 -14.50 -7.09 39.90
C TYR A 651 -14.91 -6.68 41.33
N PRO A 652 -16.06 -7.16 41.82
CA PRO A 652 -16.58 -6.72 43.11
C PRO A 652 -15.91 -7.49 44.26
N ILE A 653 -15.60 -6.78 45.36
CA ILE A 653 -14.82 -7.29 46.51
C ILE A 653 -15.50 -7.05 47.87
N GLY A 654 -16.78 -6.66 47.86
CA GLY A 654 -17.60 -6.46 49.06
C GLY A 654 -18.53 -5.27 48.96
N GLY A 655 -19.09 -4.83 50.09
CA GLY A 655 -20.00 -3.68 50.14
C GLY A 655 -19.77 -2.76 51.34
N LYS A 656 -20.26 -1.51 51.25
CA LYS A 656 -20.38 -0.59 52.38
C LYS A 656 -21.41 0.50 52.06
N ASN A 657 -22.20 0.92 53.04
CA ASN A 657 -23.17 2.03 52.93
C ASN A 657 -24.14 1.92 51.73
N GLY A 658 -24.53 0.70 51.32
CA GLY A 658 -25.44 0.45 50.20
C GLY A 658 -24.78 0.32 48.82
N GLY A 659 -23.49 0.67 48.68
CA GLY A 659 -22.70 0.46 47.46
C GLY A 659 -21.87 -0.82 47.47
N ILE A 660 -21.47 -1.28 46.28
CA ILE A 660 -20.54 -2.38 46.03
C ILE A 660 -19.16 -1.80 45.79
N ARG A 661 -18.14 -2.34 46.46
CA ARG A 661 -16.74 -1.97 46.28
C ARG A 661 -16.13 -2.80 45.17
N PHE A 662 -15.40 -2.17 44.26
CA PHE A 662 -14.68 -2.82 43.18
C PHE A 662 -13.18 -2.73 43.38
N GLU A 663 -12.47 -3.75 42.91
CA GLU A 663 -11.05 -3.66 42.65
C GLU A 663 -10.83 -3.58 41.14
N ILE A 664 -10.04 -2.61 40.70
CA ILE A 664 -9.77 -2.34 39.28
C ILE A 664 -8.29 -2.58 39.00
N LYS A 665 -7.98 -3.43 38.02
CA LYS A 665 -6.62 -3.80 37.64
C LYS A 665 -6.43 -3.61 36.14
N THR A 666 -5.23 -3.20 35.73
CA THR A 666 -4.84 -3.14 34.32
C THR A 666 -4.33 -4.51 33.87
N VAL A 667 -4.74 -4.94 32.68
CA VAL A 667 -4.33 -6.18 32.01
C VAL A 667 -3.71 -5.84 30.66
N ASN A 668 -2.46 -6.26 30.44
CA ASN A 668 -1.76 -6.07 29.18
C ASN A 668 -1.77 -7.39 28.39
N HIS A 669 -2.68 -7.50 27.42
CA HIS A 669 -2.82 -8.69 26.58
C HIS A 669 -3.54 -8.37 25.27
N THR A 670 -3.28 -9.14 24.21
CA THR A 670 -4.00 -9.06 22.93
C THR A 670 -5.40 -9.69 22.97
N ASN A 671 -5.66 -10.50 23.99
CA ASN A 671 -6.97 -11.09 24.31
C ASN A 671 -7.40 -10.67 25.73
N PRO A 672 -8.31 -9.70 25.90
CA PRO A 672 -8.79 -9.25 27.21
C PRO A 672 -9.55 -10.33 27.99
N VAL A 673 -10.23 -11.26 27.32
CA VAL A 673 -11.01 -12.33 27.97
C VAL A 673 -10.09 -13.29 28.74
N GLU A 674 -9.02 -13.73 28.09
CA GLU A 674 -8.00 -14.59 28.71
C GLU A 674 -7.24 -13.85 29.82
N ALA A 675 -6.96 -12.57 29.61
CA ALA A 675 -6.24 -11.76 30.59
C ALA A 675 -7.06 -11.51 31.86
N ALA A 676 -8.37 -11.27 31.72
CA ALA A 676 -9.31 -11.20 32.84
C ALA A 676 -9.35 -12.53 33.60
N ALA A 677 -9.39 -13.68 32.91
CA ALA A 677 -9.40 -14.99 33.56
C ALA A 677 -8.12 -15.22 34.40
N LYS A 678 -6.95 -15.02 33.80
CA LYS A 678 -5.64 -15.14 34.48
C LYS A 678 -5.50 -14.17 35.65
N LEU A 679 -6.04 -12.95 35.53
CA LEU A 679 -6.08 -11.98 36.61
C LEU A 679 -6.90 -12.51 37.79
N LEU A 680 -8.15 -12.92 37.57
CA LEU A 680 -9.03 -13.35 38.65
C LEU A 680 -8.53 -14.61 39.37
N GLU A 681 -7.90 -15.53 38.64
CA GLU A 681 -7.27 -16.71 39.26
C GLU A 681 -6.02 -16.32 40.08
N ARG A 682 -5.23 -15.34 39.63
CA ARG A 682 -4.05 -14.85 40.35
C ARG A 682 -4.40 -14.08 41.64
N GLU A 683 -5.44 -13.27 41.62
CA GLU A 683 -5.90 -12.52 42.79
C GLU A 683 -6.80 -13.38 43.71
N GLU A 684 -6.85 -14.71 43.51
CA GLU A 684 -7.72 -15.69 44.19
C GLU A 684 -9.22 -15.36 44.16
N LYS A 685 -9.63 -14.42 43.30
CA LYS A 685 -11.03 -13.99 43.17
C LYS A 685 -11.88 -15.03 42.46
N VAL A 686 -11.28 -15.84 41.58
CA VAL A 686 -11.89 -17.04 41.02
C VAL A 686 -11.06 -18.26 41.43
N ILE A 687 -11.73 -19.27 41.97
CA ILE A 687 -11.11 -20.52 42.43
C ILE A 687 -11.78 -21.74 41.77
N ARG A 688 -11.03 -22.85 41.71
CA ARG A 688 -11.44 -24.11 41.06
C ARG A 688 -11.75 -25.24 42.05
N ASP A 689 -11.48 -25.05 43.34
CA ASP A 689 -11.76 -26.02 44.42
C ASP A 689 -11.79 -25.28 45.78
N ILE A 690 -12.34 -25.92 46.81
CA ILE A 690 -12.37 -25.47 48.20
C ILE A 690 -12.08 -26.64 49.15
N SER A 691 -11.55 -26.37 50.34
CA SER A 691 -11.35 -27.42 51.34
C SER A 691 -12.65 -27.78 52.07
N GLU A 692 -12.80 -29.05 52.45
CA GLU A 692 -13.85 -29.55 53.34
C GLU A 692 -13.96 -28.68 54.60
N THR A 693 -12.83 -28.31 55.21
CA THR A 693 -12.76 -27.47 56.41
C THR A 693 -13.35 -26.07 56.21
N TYR A 694 -13.12 -25.45 55.04
CA TYR A 694 -13.71 -24.14 54.71
C TYR A 694 -15.22 -24.26 54.55
N LEU A 695 -15.70 -25.28 53.84
CA LEU A 695 -17.12 -25.51 53.63
C LEU A 695 -17.85 -25.86 54.94
N PHE A 696 -17.25 -26.72 55.77
CA PHE A 696 -17.74 -27.03 57.11
C PHE A 696 -17.87 -25.77 57.97
N ARG A 697 -16.86 -24.90 57.98
CA ARG A 697 -16.94 -23.62 58.70
C ARG A 697 -18.09 -22.77 58.17
N LEU A 698 -18.25 -22.64 56.85
CA LEU A 698 -19.30 -21.84 56.23
C LEU A 698 -20.72 -22.35 56.60
N VAL A 699 -20.92 -23.66 56.63
CA VAL A 699 -22.20 -24.26 57.07
C VAL A 699 -22.46 -23.97 58.55
N ASN A 700 -21.46 -24.07 59.43
CA ASN A 700 -21.61 -23.70 60.84
C ASN A 700 -21.89 -22.19 61.03
N GLU A 701 -21.22 -21.32 60.28
CA GLU A 701 -21.45 -19.87 60.29
C GLU A 701 -22.89 -19.52 59.85
N TYR A 702 -23.43 -20.21 58.83
CA TYR A 702 -24.81 -20.04 58.39
C TYR A 702 -25.82 -20.35 59.50
N TYR A 703 -25.73 -21.52 60.13
CA TYR A 703 -26.63 -21.90 61.22
C TYR A 703 -26.46 -21.02 62.47
N ALA A 704 -25.26 -20.54 62.75
CA ALA A 704 -25.01 -19.59 63.84
C ALA A 704 -25.67 -18.21 63.60
N ALA A 705 -25.81 -17.79 62.34
CA ALA A 705 -26.42 -16.51 61.96
C ALA A 705 -27.94 -16.59 61.73
N MET A 706 -28.41 -17.65 61.09
CA MET A 706 -29.81 -17.82 60.64
C MET A 706 -30.66 -18.62 61.63
N GLY A 707 -30.05 -19.29 62.61
CA GLY A 707 -30.75 -20.21 63.51
C GLY A 707 -31.17 -21.49 62.78
N ASP A 708 -32.36 -22.00 63.08
CA ASP A 708 -32.80 -23.31 62.61
C ASP A 708 -33.47 -23.33 61.23
N VAL A 709 -32.90 -22.58 60.28
CA VAL A 709 -33.37 -22.54 58.88
C VAL A 709 -32.69 -23.67 58.09
N GLU A 710 -33.46 -24.41 57.30
CA GLU A 710 -32.93 -25.45 56.41
C GLU A 710 -31.98 -24.84 55.37
N LEU A 711 -30.72 -25.28 55.35
CA LEU A 711 -29.74 -24.90 54.33
C LEU A 711 -29.70 -25.93 53.20
N LYS A 712 -30.19 -25.56 52.02
CA LYS A 712 -30.07 -26.42 50.84
C LYS A 712 -28.68 -26.37 50.22
N ILE A 713 -28.23 -27.49 49.64
CA ILE A 713 -26.96 -27.57 48.87
C ILE A 713 -26.92 -26.53 47.74
N LYS A 714 -28.06 -26.30 47.08
CA LYS A 714 -28.23 -25.25 46.07
C LYS A 714 -27.90 -23.86 46.61
N GLU A 715 -28.39 -23.50 47.80
CA GLU A 715 -28.19 -22.18 48.38
C GLU A 715 -26.73 -21.97 48.79
N LEU A 716 -26.10 -23.01 49.33
CA LEU A 716 -24.67 -23.05 49.64
C LEU A 716 -23.79 -22.94 48.38
N SER A 717 -24.24 -23.52 47.26
CA SER A 717 -23.58 -23.41 45.96
C SER A 717 -23.73 -22.02 45.34
N GLU A 718 -24.96 -21.48 45.36
CA GLU A 718 -25.26 -20.12 44.88
C GLU A 718 -24.56 -19.03 45.70
N PHE A 719 -24.25 -19.28 46.99
CA PHE A 719 -23.61 -18.31 47.87
C PHE A 719 -22.32 -17.71 47.28
N PHE A 720 -21.47 -18.55 46.67
CA PHE A 720 -20.23 -18.12 46.00
C PHE A 720 -20.46 -17.19 44.80
N ALA A 721 -21.64 -17.24 44.16
CA ALA A 721 -22.04 -16.32 43.09
C ALA A 721 -22.85 -15.11 43.59
N ARG A 722 -23.41 -15.16 44.81
CA ARG A 722 -24.17 -14.08 45.44
C ARG A 722 -23.27 -13.06 46.16
N ASP A 723 -22.37 -13.51 47.03
CA ASP A 723 -21.61 -12.65 47.96
C ASP A 723 -20.26 -12.16 47.39
N PRO A 724 -20.09 -10.84 47.13
CA PRO A 724 -18.84 -10.28 46.61
C PRO A 724 -17.63 -10.36 47.55
N GLU A 725 -17.82 -10.60 48.86
CA GLU A 725 -16.71 -10.78 49.81
C GLU A 725 -16.07 -12.17 49.73
N LYS A 726 -16.65 -13.07 48.94
CA LYS A 726 -16.15 -14.43 48.73
C LYS A 726 -15.44 -14.58 47.38
N PRO A 727 -14.53 -15.55 47.25
CA PRO A 727 -14.06 -15.99 45.94
C PRO A 727 -15.23 -16.62 45.17
N TYR A 728 -15.27 -16.45 43.85
CA TYR A 728 -16.22 -17.12 42.98
C TYR A 728 -15.71 -18.55 42.70
N LEU A 729 -16.55 -19.56 42.95
CA LEU A 729 -16.20 -20.96 42.77
C LEU A 729 -16.69 -21.49 41.41
N LEU A 730 -15.75 -21.86 40.53
CA LEU A 730 -16.08 -22.50 39.25
C LEU A 730 -16.70 -23.87 39.48
N LYS A 731 -17.85 -24.15 38.83
CA LYS A 731 -18.64 -25.38 39.03
C LYS A 731 -19.06 -25.62 40.50
N ALA A 732 -19.45 -24.55 41.20
CA ALA A 732 -19.84 -24.61 42.62
C ALA A 732 -20.78 -25.77 42.97
N ALA A 733 -21.84 -26.02 42.17
CA ALA A 733 -22.81 -27.09 42.45
C ALA A 733 -22.18 -28.49 42.58
N SER A 734 -21.25 -28.88 41.71
CA SER A 734 -20.59 -30.18 41.82
C SER A 734 -19.61 -30.21 42.99
N ILE A 735 -18.75 -29.20 43.11
CA ILE A 735 -17.70 -29.15 44.13
C ILE A 735 -18.31 -29.11 45.54
N VAL A 736 -19.33 -28.30 45.77
CA VAL A 736 -20.04 -28.25 47.05
C VAL A 736 -20.71 -29.59 47.35
N SER A 737 -21.36 -30.23 46.37
CA SER A 737 -21.97 -31.56 46.56
C SER A 737 -20.94 -32.62 46.93
N ASP A 738 -19.80 -32.67 46.22
CA ASP A 738 -18.70 -33.62 46.48
C ASP A 738 -18.07 -33.39 47.87
N LYS A 739 -17.79 -32.12 48.21
CA LYS A 739 -17.19 -31.74 49.50
C LYS A 739 -18.14 -31.92 50.69
N ILE A 740 -19.46 -31.78 50.49
CA ILE A 740 -20.44 -32.19 51.51
C ILE A 740 -20.51 -33.71 51.62
N ALA A 741 -20.44 -34.47 50.52
CA ALA A 741 -20.42 -35.94 50.57
C ALA A 741 -19.22 -36.47 51.37
N GLU A 742 -18.03 -35.90 51.17
CA GLU A 742 -16.82 -36.16 51.98
C GLU A 742 -17.05 -35.84 53.47
N LEU A 743 -17.63 -34.67 53.80
CA LEU A 743 -17.96 -34.29 55.18
C LEU A 743 -19.02 -35.20 55.85
N VAL A 744 -19.92 -35.82 55.08
CA VAL A 744 -20.84 -36.85 55.57
C VAL A 744 -20.11 -38.18 55.78
N GLU A 745 -19.27 -38.63 54.84
CA GLU A 745 -18.47 -39.86 54.98
C GLU A 745 -17.48 -39.78 56.16
N ASN A 746 -17.00 -38.56 56.47
CA ASN A 746 -16.15 -38.21 57.61
C ASN A 746 -16.93 -37.93 58.91
N GLY A 747 -18.27 -38.00 58.89
CA GLY A 747 -19.13 -37.89 60.07
C GLY A 747 -19.11 -36.50 60.73
N LYS A 748 -18.95 -35.42 59.96
CA LYS A 748 -18.94 -34.02 60.45
C LYS A 748 -20.24 -33.27 60.19
N VAL A 749 -20.91 -33.58 59.09
CA VAL A 749 -22.25 -33.05 58.78
C VAL A 749 -23.21 -34.20 58.50
N VAL A 750 -24.50 -33.88 58.54
CA VAL A 750 -25.60 -34.78 58.24
C VAL A 750 -26.37 -34.21 57.06
N VAL A 751 -26.80 -35.06 56.13
CA VAL A 751 -27.62 -34.66 54.99
C VAL A 751 -29.00 -35.29 55.07
N LEU A 752 -30.04 -34.48 54.88
CA LEU A 752 -31.41 -34.92 54.69
C LEU A 752 -31.73 -35.01 53.20
N LYS A 753 -32.07 -36.21 52.73
CA LYS A 753 -32.39 -36.51 51.34
C LYS A 753 -33.69 -37.29 51.26
N GLY A 754 -34.71 -36.71 50.63
CA GLY A 754 -36.04 -37.33 50.51
C GLY A 754 -36.68 -37.75 51.84
N GLY A 755 -36.43 -37.00 52.92
CA GLY A 755 -36.89 -37.30 54.28
C GLY A 755 -36.07 -38.38 55.02
N LYS A 756 -35.01 -38.93 54.41
CA LYS A 756 -34.08 -39.87 55.06
C LYS A 756 -32.82 -39.15 55.51
N VAL A 757 -32.27 -39.59 56.65
CA VAL A 757 -31.04 -39.05 57.23
C VAL A 757 -29.82 -39.82 56.74
N TYR A 758 -28.78 -39.11 56.30
CA TYR A 758 -27.49 -39.67 55.91
C TYR A 758 -26.38 -39.09 56.79
N ALA A 759 -25.75 -39.95 57.59
CA ALA A 759 -24.70 -39.62 58.54
C ALA A 759 -23.62 -40.72 58.54
N TYR A 760 -22.34 -40.34 58.64
CA TYR A 760 -21.15 -41.21 58.63
C TYR A 760 -21.10 -42.33 57.55
N GLN A 761 -21.70 -42.08 56.39
CA GLN A 761 -21.78 -43.02 55.28
C GLN A 761 -21.59 -42.33 53.92
N ARG A 762 -21.26 -43.11 52.89
CA ARG A 762 -21.24 -42.61 51.50
C ARG A 762 -22.63 -42.23 51.05
N VAL A 763 -22.78 -41.03 50.52
CA VAL A 763 -24.02 -40.50 49.98
C VAL A 763 -23.75 -39.71 48.70
N LYS A 764 -24.63 -39.84 47.71
CA LYS A 764 -24.65 -38.95 46.55
C LYS A 764 -25.53 -37.74 46.88
N VAL A 765 -24.89 -36.61 47.11
CA VAL A 765 -25.53 -35.32 47.42
C VAL A 765 -26.07 -34.68 46.14
N GLU A 766 -27.26 -34.10 46.21
CA GLU A 766 -27.94 -33.36 45.13
C GLU A 766 -28.39 -31.97 45.60
N GLU A 767 -28.66 -31.04 44.68
CA GLU A 767 -28.91 -29.62 44.97
C GLU A 767 -30.07 -29.35 45.95
N ASP A 768 -31.10 -30.18 45.94
CA ASP A 768 -32.28 -30.04 46.80
C ASP A 768 -32.12 -30.69 48.20
N ASP A 769 -31.04 -31.42 48.44
CA ASP A 769 -30.75 -31.99 49.75
C ASP A 769 -30.45 -30.88 50.77
N VAL A 770 -30.73 -31.14 52.06
CA VAL A 770 -30.47 -30.18 53.16
C VAL A 770 -29.27 -30.65 53.97
N VAL A 771 -28.31 -29.75 54.23
CA VAL A 771 -27.10 -30.03 55.03
C VAL A 771 -27.19 -29.42 56.42
N ILE A 772 -26.87 -30.20 57.46
CA ILE A 772 -26.97 -29.80 58.87
C ILE A 772 -25.64 -30.12 59.58
N PRO A 773 -25.04 -29.19 60.35
CA PRO A 773 -23.93 -29.50 61.25
C PRO A 773 -24.28 -30.64 62.22
N GLY A 774 -23.38 -31.60 62.42
CA GLY A 774 -23.66 -32.79 63.21
C GLY A 774 -24.18 -32.50 64.63
N LYS A 775 -23.65 -31.49 65.31
CA LYS A 775 -24.14 -31.05 66.65
C LYS A 775 -25.59 -30.54 66.65
N ILE A 776 -26.03 -29.92 65.56
CA ILE A 776 -27.41 -29.43 65.42
C ILE A 776 -28.32 -30.60 65.03
N ALA A 777 -27.84 -31.51 64.17
CA ALA A 777 -28.55 -32.74 63.84
C ALA A 777 -28.77 -33.64 65.08
N GLU A 778 -27.79 -33.73 65.99
CA GLU A 778 -27.90 -34.46 67.25
C GLU A 778 -28.94 -33.83 68.19
N GLN A 779 -28.93 -32.50 68.35
CA GLN A 779 -29.94 -31.77 69.12
C GLN A 779 -31.37 -31.97 68.58
N LYS A 780 -31.51 -32.28 67.29
CA LYS A 780 -32.77 -32.65 66.64
C LYS A 780 -33.11 -34.15 66.70
N GLY A 781 -32.26 -34.98 67.29
CA GLY A 781 -32.42 -36.44 67.31
C GLY A 781 -32.22 -37.12 65.94
N LEU A 782 -31.60 -36.44 64.98
CA LEU A 782 -31.34 -36.95 63.62
C LEU A 782 -30.06 -37.81 63.55
N CYS A 783 -29.17 -37.71 64.53
CA CYS A 783 -27.95 -38.50 64.67
C CYS A 783 -27.56 -38.59 66.15
N VAL A 784 -26.52 -39.37 66.46
CA VAL A 784 -25.88 -39.41 67.78
C VAL A 784 -24.36 -39.26 67.65
N GLU A 785 -23.69 -38.59 68.61
CA GLU A 785 -22.23 -38.52 68.64
C GLU A 785 -21.62 -39.85 69.14
N TYR A 786 -20.69 -40.39 68.35
CA TYR A 786 -19.87 -41.56 68.69
C TYR A 786 -18.42 -41.29 68.27
N ASP A 787 -17.50 -41.29 69.24
CA ASP A 787 -16.06 -41.05 69.03
C ASP A 787 -15.73 -39.83 68.15
N GLY A 788 -16.38 -38.69 68.42
CA GLY A 788 -16.16 -37.42 67.69
C GLY A 788 -16.70 -37.39 66.25
N LYS A 789 -17.60 -38.32 65.91
CA LYS A 789 -18.30 -38.44 64.63
C LYS A 789 -19.81 -38.53 64.87
N PHE A 790 -20.60 -38.02 63.94
CA PHE A 790 -22.06 -38.10 64.00
C PHE A 790 -22.56 -39.28 63.16
N ILE A 791 -23.10 -40.29 63.83
CA ILE A 791 -23.56 -41.55 63.23
C ILE A 791 -25.11 -41.58 63.17
N PRO A 792 -25.73 -42.41 62.30
CA PRO A 792 -27.19 -42.53 62.25
C PRO A 792 -27.76 -42.98 63.62
N PRO A 793 -28.99 -42.58 63.98
CA PRO A 793 -29.60 -42.98 65.25
C PRO A 793 -29.83 -44.51 65.27
N PRO A 794 -29.82 -45.14 66.45
CA PRO A 794 -30.04 -46.57 66.58
C PRO A 794 -31.44 -46.98 66.08
N PRO A 795 -31.57 -48.05 65.28
CA PRO A 795 -32.87 -48.62 64.94
C PRO A 795 -33.66 -48.99 66.19
N SER A 796 -34.92 -48.56 66.27
CA SER A 796 -35.84 -48.89 67.36
C SER A 796 -36.23 -50.38 67.45
N GLU A 797 -35.71 -51.20 66.53
CA GLU A 797 -35.90 -52.65 66.45
C GLU A 797 -34.82 -53.44 67.19
N LEU A 798 -33.68 -52.82 67.54
CA LEU A 798 -32.57 -53.44 68.28
C LEU A 798 -32.74 -53.19 69.79
N ALA A 799 -32.55 -54.23 70.60
CA ALA A 799 -32.78 -54.15 72.06
C ALA A 799 -31.58 -53.59 72.82
N LYS A 800 -30.36 -53.90 72.35
CA LYS A 800 -29.07 -53.36 72.79
C LYS A 800 -28.21 -53.00 71.58
N PRO A 801 -28.51 -51.89 70.89
CA PRO A 801 -27.78 -51.46 69.72
C PRO A 801 -26.34 -51.06 70.08
N VAL A 802 -25.35 -51.72 69.48
CA VAL A 802 -23.93 -51.37 69.54
C VAL A 802 -23.47 -50.94 68.14
N TRP A 803 -22.67 -49.89 68.05
CA TRP A 803 -22.14 -49.44 66.76
C TRP A 803 -20.89 -50.25 66.37
N ASP A 804 -20.95 -51.00 65.27
CA ASP A 804 -19.77 -51.64 64.70
C ASP A 804 -19.07 -50.70 63.70
N GLU A 805 -17.91 -50.20 64.11
CA GLU A 805 -17.08 -49.29 63.30
C GLU A 805 -16.52 -49.95 62.03
N LYS A 806 -16.44 -51.29 61.96
CA LYS A 806 -15.97 -51.99 60.74
C LYS A 806 -17.03 -52.04 59.64
N SER A 807 -18.28 -52.37 59.98
CA SER A 807 -19.40 -52.40 59.02
C SER A 807 -20.13 -51.07 58.88
N ARG A 808 -19.86 -50.08 59.75
CA ARG A 808 -20.57 -48.80 59.88
C ARG A 808 -22.09 -48.98 60.02
N LYS A 809 -22.49 -49.92 60.88
CA LYS A 809 -23.88 -50.25 61.16
C LYS A 809 -24.10 -50.52 62.65
N TRP A 810 -25.35 -50.38 63.06
CA TRP A 810 -25.81 -50.88 64.35
C TRP A 810 -25.96 -52.41 64.29
N VAL A 811 -25.41 -53.09 65.29
CA VAL A 811 -25.54 -54.53 65.52
C VAL A 811 -26.12 -54.78 66.92
N GLU A 812 -26.75 -55.94 67.11
CA GLU A 812 -27.25 -56.36 68.43
C GLU A 812 -26.07 -56.84 69.29
N GLY A 813 -25.92 -56.32 70.51
CA GLY A 813 -24.85 -56.73 71.42
C GLY A 813 -25.12 -58.07 72.10
N GLU A 814 -24.22 -59.05 71.93
CA GLU A 814 -24.35 -60.39 72.54
C GLU A 814 -24.25 -60.40 74.07
N VAL A 815 -24.94 -61.36 74.69
CA VAL A 815 -24.78 -61.75 76.11
C VAL A 815 -24.04 -63.09 76.15
N THR A 816 -22.96 -63.15 76.92
CA THR A 816 -22.05 -64.31 76.96
C THR A 816 -22.54 -65.47 77.84
N VAL A 817 -22.48 -66.71 77.30
CA VAL A 817 -21.77 -67.93 77.83
C VAL A 817 -22.47 -69.24 77.36
N GLU A 818 -21.74 -70.03 76.54
CA GLU A 818 -21.54 -71.52 76.48
C GLU A 818 -22.67 -72.50 76.93
N GLU A 819 -22.91 -73.71 76.35
CA GLU A 819 -22.25 -74.56 75.33
C GLU A 819 -23.21 -75.68 74.80
N LYS A 820 -23.13 -76.11 73.51
CA LYS A 820 -23.41 -77.48 72.90
C LYS A 820 -24.79 -78.21 73.13
N ALA A 821 -25.33 -79.06 72.24
CA ALA A 821 -24.92 -79.65 70.95
C ALA A 821 -26.10 -80.37 70.17
N GLU A 822 -25.96 -80.54 68.84
CA GLU A 822 -26.40 -81.68 67.95
C GLU A 822 -27.92 -82.00 67.72
N VAL A 823 -28.43 -82.51 66.57
CA VAL A 823 -27.90 -82.78 65.18
C VAL A 823 -29.03 -83.01 64.12
N GLU A 824 -28.65 -83.02 62.83
CA GLU A 824 -29.37 -83.45 61.58
C GLU A 824 -30.44 -82.48 60.98
N GLU A 825 -30.75 -82.45 59.66
CA GLU A 825 -30.29 -83.21 58.46
C GLU A 825 -30.21 -82.26 57.22
N ARG A 826 -29.11 -82.27 56.42
CA ARG A 826 -29.04 -82.36 54.92
C ARG A 826 -27.92 -81.59 54.22
N GLY A 827 -27.12 -82.32 53.45
CA GLY A 827 -26.62 -81.88 52.13
C GLY A 827 -25.23 -81.27 52.07
N GLU A 828 -24.19 -82.11 52.10
CA GLU A 828 -22.91 -81.77 51.47
C GLU A 828 -23.06 -81.76 49.94
N GLU A 829 -22.38 -80.85 49.24
CA GLU A 829 -21.44 -81.24 48.17
C GLU A 829 -20.53 -80.06 47.75
N VAL A 830 -19.21 -80.32 47.85
CA VAL A 830 -18.08 -79.78 47.05
C VAL A 830 -17.80 -78.27 47.03
N GLU A 831 -16.57 -77.94 47.44
CA GLU A 831 -15.92 -76.65 47.17
C GLU A 831 -15.65 -76.46 45.67
N GLU A 832 -16.20 -75.40 45.07
CA GLU A 832 -15.54 -74.72 43.96
C GLU A 832 -15.25 -73.27 44.34
N LYS A 833 -13.95 -72.93 44.41
CA LYS A 833 -13.51 -71.54 44.41
C LYS A 833 -13.78 -70.95 43.03
N VAL A 834 -14.95 -70.33 42.84
CA VAL A 834 -15.12 -69.36 41.75
C VAL A 834 -14.38 -68.09 42.14
N GLU A 835 -13.10 -68.07 41.80
CA GLU A 835 -12.33 -66.85 41.70
C GLU A 835 -13.03 -65.97 40.65
N ILE A 836 -13.71 -64.90 41.07
CA ILE A 836 -14.27 -63.92 40.13
C ILE A 836 -13.10 -63.18 39.52
N GLU A 837 -12.59 -63.71 38.41
CA GLU A 837 -11.55 -63.07 37.62
C GLU A 837 -11.97 -61.65 37.28
N LYS A 838 -11.09 -60.69 37.61
CA LYS A 838 -11.27 -59.31 37.21
C LYS A 838 -11.15 -59.29 35.68
N PRO A 839 -12.12 -58.73 34.94
CA PRO A 839 -12.06 -58.73 33.47
C PRO A 839 -10.75 -58.11 33.01
N LYS A 840 -9.96 -58.91 32.29
CA LYS A 840 -8.61 -58.61 31.86
C LYS A 840 -8.64 -57.37 30.97
N LYS A 841 -8.02 -56.28 31.45
CA LYS A 841 -7.96 -55.01 30.73
C LYS A 841 -6.79 -55.03 29.77
N LEU A 842 -7.09 -55.16 28.48
CA LEU A 842 -6.12 -54.94 27.42
C LEU A 842 -5.99 -53.42 27.22
N LYS A 843 -4.81 -52.85 27.49
CA LYS A 843 -4.50 -51.46 27.16
C LYS A 843 -3.17 -51.40 26.42
N LEU A 844 -3.23 -51.05 25.14
CA LEU A 844 -2.08 -51.01 24.24
C LEU A 844 -1.96 -49.60 23.67
N GLU A 845 -0.84 -48.94 23.87
CA GLU A 845 -0.62 -47.56 23.42
C GLU A 845 0.43 -47.52 22.31
N ASN A 846 0.21 -46.69 21.29
CA ASN A 846 1.14 -46.50 20.17
C ASN A 846 1.53 -47.82 19.46
N ILE A 847 0.53 -48.65 19.15
CA ILE A 847 0.66 -49.91 18.40
C ILE A 847 0.24 -49.77 16.94
N ASN A 848 0.72 -50.66 16.06
CA ASN A 848 0.27 -50.80 14.66
C ASN A 848 -0.69 -51.98 14.48
N LEU A 849 -1.28 -52.10 13.29
CA LEU A 849 -2.28 -53.13 13.01
C LEU A 849 -1.74 -54.58 13.12
N PRO A 850 -0.52 -54.94 12.65
CA PRO A 850 0.07 -56.24 12.96
C PRO A 850 0.23 -56.52 14.47
N GLU A 851 0.77 -55.56 15.23
CA GLU A 851 0.92 -55.67 16.70
C GLU A 851 -0.44 -55.88 17.39
N LEU A 852 -1.51 -55.21 16.93
CA LEU A 852 -2.86 -55.44 17.43
C LEU A 852 -3.35 -56.86 17.14
N ILE A 853 -3.19 -57.35 15.91
CA ILE A 853 -3.71 -58.65 15.53
C ILE A 853 -2.99 -59.79 16.26
N ASP A 854 -1.69 -59.67 16.48
CA ASP A 854 -0.94 -60.65 17.26
C ASP A 854 -1.29 -60.60 18.75
N ALA A 855 -1.71 -59.44 19.29
CA ALA A 855 -2.30 -59.35 20.62
C ALA A 855 -3.69 -60.03 20.70
N ILE A 856 -4.58 -59.83 19.71
CA ILE A 856 -5.91 -60.46 19.70
C ILE A 856 -5.82 -61.99 19.51
N LYS A 857 -4.84 -62.50 18.75
CA LYS A 857 -4.59 -63.96 18.60
C LYS A 857 -4.25 -64.66 19.91
N GLY A 858 -3.82 -63.92 20.95
CA GLY A 858 -3.55 -64.45 22.29
C GLY A 858 -4.78 -64.51 23.20
N GLU A 859 -5.95 -64.06 22.75
CA GLU A 859 -7.17 -63.95 23.55
C GLU A 859 -8.27 -64.87 22.98
N SER A 860 -8.88 -65.70 23.82
CA SER A 860 -9.94 -66.65 23.43
C SER A 860 -11.36 -66.24 23.84
N GLY A 861 -11.51 -65.07 24.47
CA GLY A 861 -12.76 -64.57 25.06
C GLY A 861 -13.58 -63.61 24.20
N THR A 862 -14.60 -63.02 24.81
CA THR A 862 -15.43 -61.95 24.23
C THR A 862 -15.06 -60.60 24.82
N PHE A 863 -14.84 -59.59 23.98
CA PHE A 863 -14.55 -58.22 24.42
C PHE A 863 -15.85 -57.48 24.75
N LEU A 864 -16.02 -57.06 26.01
CA LEU A 864 -17.16 -56.27 26.52
C LEU A 864 -16.91 -54.75 26.36
N GLY A 865 -16.60 -54.34 25.15
CA GLY A 865 -16.13 -53.00 24.82
C GLY A 865 -14.70 -53.05 24.31
N PHE A 866 -14.53 -52.73 23.03
CA PHE A 866 -13.26 -52.65 22.32
C PHE A 866 -13.17 -51.28 21.63
N GLU A 867 -12.22 -50.46 22.06
CA GLU A 867 -12.02 -49.07 21.65
C GLU A 867 -10.70 -48.95 20.86
N ILE A 868 -10.72 -48.29 19.70
CA ILE A 868 -9.52 -47.89 18.96
C ILE A 868 -9.49 -46.37 18.86
N SER A 869 -8.45 -45.72 19.39
CA SER A 869 -8.34 -44.25 19.39
C SER A 869 -7.00 -43.74 18.84
N GLY A 870 -7.01 -42.58 18.18
CA GLY A 870 -5.82 -41.98 17.56
C GLY A 870 -5.96 -40.51 17.17
N GLU A 871 -4.82 -39.85 16.94
CA GLU A 871 -4.71 -38.46 16.44
C GLU A 871 -3.65 -38.38 15.33
N ALA A 872 -3.96 -37.67 14.25
CA ALA A 872 -3.04 -37.43 13.15
C ALA A 872 -3.04 -35.97 12.70
N THR A 873 -1.85 -35.36 12.71
CA THR A 873 -1.59 -33.95 12.34
C THR A 873 -0.63 -33.78 11.16
N LYS A 874 -0.02 -34.86 10.65
CA LYS A 874 1.00 -34.83 9.58
C LYS A 874 0.71 -35.74 8.39
N ASP A 875 0.00 -36.85 8.59
CA ASP A 875 -0.38 -37.78 7.52
C ASP A 875 -1.89 -38.09 7.56
N VAL A 876 -2.68 -37.02 7.74
CA VAL A 876 -4.15 -37.04 7.87
C VAL A 876 -4.80 -37.83 6.74
N GLN A 877 -4.25 -37.72 5.53
CA GLN A 877 -4.75 -38.41 4.35
C GLN A 877 -4.56 -39.93 4.42
N ASN A 878 -3.45 -40.42 5.00
CA ASN A 878 -3.27 -41.84 5.26
C ASN A 878 -4.22 -42.33 6.36
N THR A 879 -4.37 -41.57 7.44
CA THR A 879 -5.29 -41.87 8.54
C THR A 879 -6.76 -41.90 8.10
N ILE A 880 -7.22 -40.95 7.27
CA ILE A 880 -8.56 -40.97 6.67
C ILE A 880 -8.76 -42.23 5.81
N ASN A 881 -7.74 -42.62 5.02
CA ASN A 881 -7.80 -43.85 4.21
C ASN A 881 -7.80 -45.12 5.08
N PHE A 882 -7.07 -45.14 6.19
CA PHE A 882 -7.08 -46.20 7.20
C PHE A 882 -8.48 -46.35 7.82
N LEU A 883 -9.08 -45.25 8.29
CA LEU A 883 -10.44 -45.24 8.85
C LEU A 883 -11.50 -45.70 7.84
N LYS A 884 -11.43 -45.25 6.58
CA LYS A 884 -12.31 -45.75 5.50
C LYS A 884 -12.12 -47.24 5.24
N SER A 885 -10.92 -47.77 5.47
CA SER A 885 -10.62 -49.20 5.30
C SER A 885 -11.18 -50.01 6.47
N LEU A 886 -10.98 -49.55 7.71
CA LEU A 886 -11.56 -50.16 8.92
C LEU A 886 -13.09 -50.15 8.89
N SER A 887 -13.73 -49.06 8.46
CA SER A 887 -15.20 -48.97 8.42
C SER A 887 -15.87 -49.97 7.48
N VAL A 888 -15.15 -50.46 6.46
CA VAL A 888 -15.66 -51.52 5.57
C VAL A 888 -15.54 -52.89 6.22
N GLN A 889 -14.45 -53.13 6.94
CA GLN A 889 -14.09 -54.44 7.48
C GLN A 889 -14.84 -54.74 8.79
N LEU A 890 -14.84 -53.77 9.72
CA LEU A 890 -15.58 -53.85 10.98
C LEU A 890 -17.10 -53.69 10.80
N LYS A 891 -17.61 -53.55 9.57
CA LYS A 891 -19.03 -53.28 9.30
C LYS A 891 -19.99 -54.32 9.90
N LYS A 892 -19.56 -55.59 9.98
CA LYS A 892 -20.35 -56.67 10.61
C LYS A 892 -20.52 -56.51 12.14
N LEU A 893 -19.66 -55.72 12.78
CA LEU A 893 -19.58 -55.51 14.24
C LEU A 893 -20.24 -54.20 14.69
N GLU A 894 -20.94 -53.51 13.79
CA GLU A 894 -21.65 -52.23 14.00
C GLU A 894 -20.92 -51.16 14.84
N PRO A 895 -19.64 -50.83 14.58
CA PRO A 895 -18.89 -49.84 15.33
C PRO A 895 -19.50 -48.43 15.26
N GLU A 896 -19.40 -47.71 16.38
CA GLU A 896 -19.68 -46.28 16.45
C GLU A 896 -18.35 -45.50 16.38
N PHE A 897 -18.30 -44.45 15.56
CA PHE A 897 -17.11 -43.63 15.33
C PHE A 897 -17.33 -42.22 15.87
N SER A 898 -16.54 -41.80 16.87
CA SER A 898 -16.48 -40.39 17.29
C SER A 898 -15.33 -39.72 16.56
N ILE A 899 -15.59 -38.69 15.75
CA ILE A 899 -14.55 -37.95 15.01
C ILE A 899 -14.53 -36.49 15.44
N SER A 900 -13.33 -35.96 15.71
CA SER A 900 -13.01 -34.54 15.88
C SER A 900 -12.00 -34.13 14.81
N ALA A 901 -12.43 -33.42 13.77
CA ALA A 901 -11.60 -33.00 12.64
C ALA A 901 -11.53 -31.48 12.51
N GLU A 902 -10.35 -30.95 12.18
CA GLU A 902 -10.13 -29.54 11.84
C GLU A 902 -9.89 -29.45 10.33
N VAL A 903 -10.74 -28.68 9.63
CA VAL A 903 -10.76 -28.55 8.15
C VAL A 903 -10.62 -27.08 7.75
N GLY A 904 -9.79 -26.76 6.76
CA GLY A 904 -9.52 -25.36 6.41
C GLY A 904 -8.63 -25.13 5.19
N ASP A 905 -8.73 -23.95 4.58
CA ASP A 905 -8.16 -23.63 3.27
C ASP A 905 -6.67 -23.21 3.28
N GLY A 906 -6.26 -22.46 4.29
CA GLY A 906 -4.90 -21.90 4.40
C GLY A 906 -4.92 -20.74 5.36
N ASP A 907 -5.79 -19.79 5.04
CA ASP A 907 -5.57 -18.39 5.36
C ASP A 907 -6.80 -17.71 6.00
N ASN A 908 -8.01 -18.28 5.94
CA ASN A 908 -9.20 -17.60 6.45
C ASN A 908 -10.28 -18.43 7.17
N ILE A 909 -10.35 -19.75 7.01
CA ILE A 909 -11.37 -20.58 7.69
C ILE A 909 -10.74 -21.88 8.22
N ASP A 910 -10.71 -22.04 9.55
CA ASP A 910 -10.56 -23.33 10.22
C ASP A 910 -11.89 -23.68 10.91
N LEU A 911 -12.54 -24.76 10.46
CA LEU A 911 -13.76 -25.31 11.05
C LEU A 911 -13.44 -26.59 11.81
N ARG A 912 -13.83 -26.65 13.08
CA ARG A 912 -13.74 -27.87 13.89
C ARG A 912 -15.07 -28.60 13.88
N LEU A 913 -15.09 -29.76 13.22
CA LEU A 913 -16.23 -30.65 13.10
C LEU A 913 -16.08 -31.78 14.12
N THR A 914 -17.07 -31.94 15.00
CA THR A 914 -17.08 -32.99 16.02
C THR A 914 -18.41 -33.72 15.98
N GLY A 915 -18.40 -35.05 15.98
CA GLY A 915 -19.64 -35.83 16.05
C GLY A 915 -19.46 -37.34 16.00
N ASP A 916 -20.48 -38.03 16.51
CA ASP A 916 -20.57 -39.49 16.55
C ASP A 916 -21.35 -40.00 15.35
N VAL A 917 -20.82 -41.02 14.68
CA VAL A 917 -21.30 -41.49 13.38
C VAL A 917 -21.30 -43.00 13.33
N LYS A 918 -22.46 -43.60 13.00
CA LYS A 918 -22.56 -45.05 12.80
C LYS A 918 -21.83 -45.49 11.53
N VAL A 919 -21.34 -46.74 11.52
CA VAL A 919 -20.58 -47.33 10.41
C VAL A 919 -21.23 -47.23 9.02
N SER A 920 -22.56 -47.04 8.94
CA SER A 920 -23.28 -46.82 7.69
C SER A 920 -22.99 -45.45 7.03
N GLY A 921 -22.76 -44.39 7.81
CA GLY A 921 -22.53 -43.02 7.31
C GLY A 921 -21.06 -42.58 7.32
N ILE A 922 -20.18 -43.26 8.06
CA ILE A 922 -18.80 -42.81 8.30
C ILE A 922 -17.96 -42.61 7.03
N LYS A 923 -18.19 -43.41 5.99
CA LYS A 923 -17.45 -43.31 4.72
C LYS A 923 -17.75 -42.01 3.98
N GLU A 924 -18.98 -41.49 4.10
CA GLU A 924 -19.39 -40.23 3.49
C GLU A 924 -18.78 -39.06 4.27
N VAL A 925 -18.85 -39.09 5.60
CA VAL A 925 -18.21 -38.11 6.50
C VAL A 925 -16.71 -38.02 6.24
N LEU A 926 -15.99 -39.16 6.22
CA LEU A 926 -14.55 -39.19 5.93
C LEU A 926 -14.19 -38.70 4.53
N THR A 927 -15.09 -38.83 3.55
CA THR A 927 -14.89 -38.30 2.18
C THR A 927 -15.24 -36.80 2.10
N MET A 928 -16.13 -36.30 2.95
CA MET A 928 -16.40 -34.88 3.10
C MET A 928 -15.22 -34.17 3.78
N LEU A 929 -14.66 -34.74 4.85
CA LEU A 929 -13.49 -34.19 5.54
C LEU A 929 -12.26 -34.10 4.63
N GLU A 930 -12.03 -35.11 3.80
CA GLU A 930 -11.00 -35.11 2.75
C GLU A 930 -11.20 -33.96 1.75
N ARG A 931 -12.42 -33.74 1.26
CA ARG A 931 -12.76 -32.63 0.34
C ARG A 931 -12.65 -31.24 0.97
N LEU A 932 -12.83 -31.13 2.29
CA LEU A 932 -12.73 -29.86 3.02
C LEU A 932 -11.30 -29.52 3.48
N GLY A 933 -10.30 -30.34 3.13
CA GLY A 933 -8.90 -30.07 3.49
C GLY A 933 -8.62 -30.28 4.98
N CYS A 934 -8.88 -31.49 5.47
CA CYS A 934 -8.62 -31.86 6.87
C CYS A 934 -7.11 -31.79 7.23
N ARG A 935 -6.81 -31.10 8.33
CA ARG A 935 -5.45 -30.77 8.83
C ARG A 935 -5.08 -31.50 10.11
N ASN A 936 -6.09 -31.78 10.94
CA ASN A 936 -5.96 -32.61 12.12
C ASN A 936 -7.21 -33.49 12.21
N ILE A 937 -7.03 -34.77 12.50
CA ILE A 937 -8.12 -35.69 12.80
C ILE A 937 -7.83 -36.47 14.08
N ARG A 938 -8.74 -36.36 15.04
CA ARG A 938 -8.87 -37.26 16.19
C ARG A 938 -10.05 -38.18 15.96
N TYR A 939 -9.88 -39.45 16.33
CA TYR A 939 -10.93 -40.46 16.20
C TYR A 939 -10.92 -41.42 17.38
N GLU A 940 -12.10 -41.96 17.66
CA GLU A 940 -12.37 -43.07 18.56
C GLU A 940 -13.35 -44.01 17.84
N ILE A 941 -13.13 -45.32 17.91
CA ILE A 941 -13.97 -46.36 17.31
C ILE A 941 -14.35 -47.32 18.42
N VAL A 942 -15.63 -47.40 18.76
CA VAL A 942 -16.14 -48.24 19.85
C VAL A 942 -16.96 -49.40 19.29
N ILE A 943 -16.63 -50.62 19.71
CA ILE A 943 -17.41 -51.84 19.47
C ILE A 943 -17.87 -52.37 20.82
N SER A 944 -19.19 -52.38 21.04
CA SER A 944 -19.79 -52.68 22.36
C SER A 944 -19.60 -54.13 22.81
N GLU A 945 -19.67 -55.09 21.89
CA GLU A 945 -19.41 -56.51 22.15
C GLU A 945 -18.89 -57.20 20.88
N ALA A 946 -17.80 -57.95 20.96
CA ALA A 946 -17.28 -58.75 19.85
C ALA A 946 -16.40 -59.91 20.33
N LYS A 947 -16.48 -61.07 19.65
CA LYS A 947 -15.56 -62.19 19.91
C LYS A 947 -14.19 -61.92 19.29
N ALA A 948 -13.15 -62.49 19.89
CA ALA A 948 -11.80 -62.42 19.33
C ALA A 948 -11.73 -62.96 17.89
N GLU A 949 -12.41 -64.07 17.59
CA GLU A 949 -12.47 -64.67 16.25
C GLU A 949 -13.08 -63.72 15.19
N ASP A 950 -14.20 -63.06 15.50
CA ASP A 950 -14.89 -62.15 14.57
C ASP A 950 -14.07 -60.87 14.29
N LEU A 951 -13.35 -60.38 15.31
CA LEU A 951 -12.38 -59.28 15.18
C LEU A 951 -11.17 -59.71 14.35
N LEU A 952 -10.67 -60.93 14.52
CA LEU A 952 -9.58 -61.48 13.72
C LEU A 952 -9.99 -61.68 12.25
N GLU A 953 -11.16 -62.23 11.95
CA GLU A 953 -11.67 -62.35 10.57
C GLU A 953 -11.74 -60.98 9.88
N SER A 954 -12.14 -59.95 10.63
CA SER A 954 -12.29 -58.57 10.12
C SER A 954 -10.95 -57.84 9.97
N LEU A 955 -9.97 -58.06 10.85
CA LEU A 955 -8.71 -57.30 10.88
C LEU A 955 -7.52 -58.02 10.23
N ASP A 956 -7.49 -59.36 10.21
CA ASP A 956 -6.44 -60.20 9.60
C ASP A 956 -6.57 -60.28 8.06
N VAL A 957 -6.63 -59.12 7.41
CA VAL A 957 -6.60 -59.01 5.95
C VAL A 957 -5.20 -58.59 5.51
N LYS A 958 -4.54 -59.44 4.72
CA LYS A 958 -3.16 -59.21 4.23
C LYS A 958 -2.95 -57.80 3.66
N LEU A 959 -3.93 -57.30 2.88
CA LEU A 959 -3.88 -55.98 2.25
C LEU A 959 -3.88 -54.82 3.27
N LEU A 960 -4.60 -54.95 4.39
CA LEU A 960 -4.61 -53.95 5.47
C LEU A 960 -3.27 -53.93 6.21
N ARG A 961 -2.76 -55.12 6.56
CA ARG A 961 -1.49 -55.30 7.27
C ARG A 961 -0.31 -54.71 6.52
N GLU A 962 -0.23 -54.94 5.21
CA GLU A 962 0.86 -54.41 4.39
C GLU A 962 0.73 -52.89 4.20
N LYS A 963 -0.48 -52.39 3.93
CA LYS A 963 -0.72 -50.97 3.62
C LYS A 963 -0.58 -50.04 4.83
N TYR A 964 -1.03 -50.46 6.02
CA TYR A 964 -1.09 -49.60 7.22
C TYR A 964 -0.12 -50.04 8.34
N ARG A 965 0.94 -50.79 8.00
CA ARG A 965 1.97 -51.27 8.97
C ARG A 965 2.63 -50.17 9.80
N LYS A 966 2.64 -48.93 9.32
CA LYS A 966 3.27 -47.77 9.98
C LYS A 966 2.28 -46.86 10.71
N GLU A 967 0.98 -47.05 10.51
CA GLU A 967 -0.04 -46.27 11.22
C GLU A 967 -0.02 -46.69 12.71
N LYS A 968 -0.13 -45.71 13.60
CA LYS A 968 -0.03 -45.92 15.05
C LYS A 968 -1.27 -45.37 15.76
N PHE A 969 -1.82 -46.18 16.66
CA PHE A 969 -3.03 -45.88 17.43
C PHE A 969 -2.97 -46.56 18.81
N SER A 970 -3.95 -46.31 19.65
CA SER A 970 -4.11 -46.97 20.95
C SER A 970 -5.38 -47.81 20.97
N VAL A 971 -5.40 -48.84 21.82
CA VAL A 971 -6.53 -49.75 22.00
C VAL A 971 -6.82 -49.96 23.49
N SER A 972 -8.09 -49.79 23.86
CA SER A 972 -8.64 -50.13 25.17
C SER A 972 -9.65 -51.26 25.00
N ALA A 973 -9.51 -52.38 25.71
CA ALA A 973 -10.55 -53.41 25.71
C ALA A 973 -10.70 -54.11 27.06
N ARG A 974 -11.89 -54.66 27.31
CA ARG A 974 -12.19 -55.50 28.48
C ARG A 974 -12.51 -56.90 28.02
N VAL A 975 -11.63 -57.85 28.26
CA VAL A 975 -11.88 -59.27 27.96
C VAL A 975 -12.76 -59.87 29.06
N LYS A 976 -13.79 -60.58 28.65
CA LYS A 976 -14.47 -61.60 29.44
C LYS A 976 -13.96 -62.94 28.93
N GLU A 977 -13.19 -63.65 29.76
CA GLU A 977 -12.83 -65.05 29.52
C GLU A 977 -14.08 -65.95 29.68
#